data_AF-Q3MBX8-F1
#
_entry.id   AF-Q3MBX8-F1
#
_cell.length_a   1.000
_cell.length_b   1.000
_cell.length_c   1.000
_cell.angle_alpha   90.00
_cell.angle_beta   90.00
_cell.angle_gamma   90.00
#
_symmetry.space_group_name_H-M   'P 1'
#
loop_
_entity.id
_entity.type
_entity.pdbx_description
1 polymer ?
#
loop_
_entity_poly.entity_id
_entity_poly.type
_entity_poly.pdbx_seq_one_letter_code
_entity_poly.pdbx_strand_id
1 'polypeptide(L)'
;MTLDNAGNTLTTARKLTVSSNIQTFADRVDSTDPNDFYSFSLSARSSLNIAVDGLSANADLQLIRDTNSNGLVDSGEVLNTSNKTGTGSESIRRTLDAGKYFIRVYSNTGDTNYNLKVFENFTPTSLEFKLNESTLKATDTLNINSGWVSDRNGISDLSKVDFRIQRANGSWIDVADATQFTVDPNNTNKAGFSYSLSLNSLNLAADTYTLQGIAYDKTGAASNTVRLSLTIENPGLTLTNAKKITLSEKTQTFTDRVDSTNINDFYSFSLSARGNLNLVVDGLSASADVQIIRDANSNGLFDGGEVVTGAYRTGSGSESIRTTLDAGNYFIRVYSQGGNTNYKLKVFENFAPTALDFKLNNTSLKPTDTLSINSAWVSDKNGVSDISKVDFRIQKADGSWIDVADATKFTADSSNANKASFSYSLSLSSLNLAVGTYTLQGIAYDKTNAASNTVKQTFTVTTTPTTTASATVQDWFSQNLLDQQLITLTRNLAADGNLSRQDMLDIFRNVQDDSKVDANEVKDLRTLVGASTRFSMQDPVKWLSTQVANGASVDMAASDFESSLVGRWFLGTVAPTPVFNGKTLTYTLATGNLFGSANEARIGDIDQGQLGDCAFLAALGATFGRQSNDAGNASSSVINSMITDNGDNTYTVRFYSTTIFDPGEAQYVTIDRRIATSVAAKTNGGVLWVALVEKAYAQWREWREGKPGYNIIGNGDALSRPLQFVTGRDFTPADPTNINCFSTIETALANGKAVTAARMGDSTSYIVGNHAYSVTNVYTNTSGEKRFVVRNPWGKDGKTRTGADDGFIDLSFDEFSKAFNYGVIIA
;
A
#
# COMPACT_ATOMS: atom_id res chain seq x y z
N MET A 1 68.96 -43.55 -22.92
CA MET A 1 68.85 -44.18 -21.60
C MET A 1 69.14 -43.09 -20.58
N THR A 2 68.13 -42.71 -19.80
CA THR A 2 68.34 -41.91 -18.57
C THR A 2 69.27 -42.70 -17.65
N LEU A 3 70.20 -42.01 -17.00
CA LEU A 3 71.15 -42.61 -16.07
C LEU A 3 70.40 -42.97 -14.79
N ASP A 4 70.41 -44.23 -14.38
CA ASP A 4 69.94 -44.64 -13.05
C ASP A 4 70.91 -44.08 -11.99
N ASN A 5 70.37 -43.24 -11.10
CA ASN A 5 71.12 -42.60 -10.03
C ASN A 5 70.60 -42.92 -8.62
N ALA A 6 69.50 -43.65 -8.49
CA ALA A 6 68.80 -43.86 -7.21
C ALA A 6 68.68 -45.36 -6.91
N GLY A 7 69.32 -45.84 -5.84
CA GLY A 7 69.37 -47.27 -5.60
C GLY A 7 68.07 -47.91 -5.08
N ASN A 8 67.94 -49.21 -5.29
CA ASN A 8 66.80 -50.08 -4.93
C ASN A 8 66.52 -50.34 -3.44
N THR A 9 67.29 -49.77 -2.53
CA THR A 9 67.11 -49.97 -1.08
C THR A 9 67.28 -48.66 -0.31
N LEU A 10 66.78 -48.61 0.93
CA LEU A 10 66.99 -47.45 1.81
C LEU A 10 68.48 -47.16 2.06
N THR A 11 69.32 -48.20 2.09
CA THR A 11 70.77 -48.06 2.31
C THR A 11 71.51 -47.46 1.12
N THR A 12 71.00 -47.67 -0.09
CA THR A 12 71.56 -47.17 -1.36
C THR A 12 70.85 -45.91 -1.86
N ALA A 13 69.98 -45.32 -1.04
CA ALA A 13 69.12 -44.21 -1.43
C ALA A 13 69.92 -42.96 -1.82
N ARG A 14 69.56 -42.32 -2.94
CA ARG A 14 70.18 -41.07 -3.39
C ARG A 14 69.88 -39.94 -2.42
N LYS A 15 70.93 -39.34 -1.85
CA LYS A 15 70.78 -38.24 -0.89
C LYS A 15 70.37 -36.94 -1.59
N LEU A 16 69.30 -36.33 -1.11
CA LEU A 16 68.78 -35.04 -1.54
C LEU A 16 69.04 -33.97 -0.47
N THR A 17 69.32 -32.75 -0.91
CA THR A 17 69.28 -31.54 -0.07
C THR A 17 67.96 -30.86 -0.38
N VAL A 18 67.02 -30.77 0.56
CA VAL A 18 65.74 -30.10 0.30
C VAL A 18 65.85 -28.61 0.65
N SER A 19 65.15 -27.76 -0.08
CA SER A 19 65.11 -26.30 0.12
C SER A 19 63.74 -25.75 -0.27
N SER A 20 63.52 -24.44 -0.10
CA SER A 20 62.29 -23.77 -0.53
C SER A 20 62.11 -23.68 -2.05
N ASN A 21 63.19 -23.86 -2.81
CA ASN A 21 63.13 -23.92 -4.26
C ASN A 21 62.79 -25.33 -4.72
N ILE A 22 61.93 -25.44 -5.73
CA ILE A 22 61.61 -26.70 -6.40
C ILE A 22 62.88 -27.29 -7.00
N GLN A 23 63.29 -28.45 -6.49
CA GLN A 23 64.35 -29.24 -7.07
C GLN A 23 63.76 -30.39 -7.88
N THR A 24 64.30 -30.62 -9.07
CA THR A 24 63.81 -31.63 -10.01
C THR A 24 64.93 -32.64 -10.30
N PHE A 25 64.63 -33.93 -10.13
CA PHE A 25 65.54 -35.05 -10.37
C PHE A 25 64.90 -35.99 -11.39
N ALA A 26 65.58 -36.25 -12.51
CA ALA A 26 65.11 -37.22 -13.51
C ALA A 26 65.74 -38.59 -13.26
N ASP A 27 64.94 -39.65 -13.36
CA ASP A 27 65.34 -41.05 -13.18
C ASP A 27 64.38 -42.00 -13.94
N ARG A 28 64.53 -43.32 -13.76
CA ARG A 28 63.69 -44.33 -14.42
C ARG A 28 63.53 -45.57 -13.55
N VAL A 29 62.29 -46.07 -13.45
CA VAL A 29 61.98 -47.39 -12.87
C VAL A 29 61.49 -48.36 -13.95
N ASP A 30 61.86 -49.63 -13.84
CA ASP A 30 61.45 -50.71 -14.74
C ASP A 30 61.36 -52.07 -14.03
N SER A 31 61.30 -53.17 -14.79
CA SER A 31 61.21 -54.53 -14.22
C SER A 31 62.52 -55.08 -13.64
N THR A 32 63.67 -54.53 -14.05
CA THR A 32 65.01 -54.88 -13.53
C THR A 32 65.46 -53.91 -12.45
N ASP A 33 64.91 -52.72 -12.44
CA ASP A 33 65.10 -51.65 -11.46
C ASP A 33 63.74 -51.14 -10.93
N PRO A 34 63.08 -51.90 -10.04
CA PRO A 34 61.70 -51.61 -9.66
C PRO A 34 61.56 -50.48 -8.63
N ASN A 35 62.65 -50.02 -8.01
CA ASN A 35 62.58 -49.04 -6.93
C ASN A 35 63.72 -48.03 -6.97
N ASP A 36 63.33 -46.76 -6.87
CA ASP A 36 64.26 -45.67 -6.68
C ASP A 36 64.03 -45.07 -5.32
N PHE A 37 65.01 -45.22 -4.43
CA PHE A 37 64.97 -44.59 -3.11
C PHE A 37 65.78 -43.30 -3.08
N TYR A 38 65.19 -42.28 -2.48
CA TYR A 38 65.83 -41.01 -2.17
C TYR A 38 65.79 -40.78 -0.67
N SER A 39 66.84 -40.18 -0.11
CA SER A 39 66.90 -39.83 1.31
C SER A 39 67.10 -38.34 1.51
N PHE A 40 66.43 -37.76 2.51
CA PHE A 40 66.63 -36.36 2.89
C PHE A 40 66.53 -36.21 4.40
N SER A 41 66.91 -35.03 4.91
CA SER A 41 66.79 -34.71 6.33
C SER A 41 66.23 -33.31 6.50
N LEU A 42 65.27 -33.18 7.41
CA LEU A 42 64.69 -31.90 7.80
C LEU A 42 65.34 -31.44 9.11
N SER A 43 65.84 -30.21 9.15
CA SER A 43 66.46 -29.62 10.34
C SER A 43 65.44 -29.04 11.32
N ALA A 44 64.21 -28.81 10.87
CA ALA A 44 63.08 -28.33 11.65
C ALA A 44 61.79 -29.00 11.15
N ARG A 45 60.70 -28.84 11.89
CA ARG A 45 59.38 -29.25 11.41
C ARG A 45 59.00 -28.41 10.19
N SER A 46 58.81 -29.05 9.03
CA SER A 46 58.57 -28.39 7.74
C SER A 46 57.40 -29.04 6.99
N SER A 47 56.74 -28.30 6.09
CA SER A 47 55.77 -28.87 5.16
C SER A 47 56.48 -29.33 3.89
N LEU A 48 56.54 -30.64 3.66
CA LEU A 48 57.22 -31.22 2.51
C LEU A 48 56.23 -31.43 1.36
N ASN A 49 56.62 -30.97 0.17
CA ASN A 49 55.89 -31.21 -1.08
C ASN A 49 56.73 -32.11 -1.98
N ILE A 50 56.16 -33.23 -2.41
CA ILE A 50 56.76 -34.18 -3.35
C ILE A 50 55.80 -34.38 -4.52
N ALA A 51 56.31 -34.34 -5.75
CA ALA A 51 55.56 -34.70 -6.94
C ALA A 51 56.42 -35.53 -7.90
N VAL A 52 55.79 -36.46 -8.62
CA VAL A 52 56.42 -37.24 -9.69
C VAL A 52 55.61 -37.05 -10.96
N ASP A 53 56.24 -36.55 -12.01
CA ASP A 53 55.62 -36.36 -13.33
C ASP A 53 56.48 -36.90 -14.48
N GLY A 54 56.00 -36.77 -15.71
CA GLY A 54 56.71 -37.28 -16.89
C GLY A 54 56.58 -38.79 -17.12
N LEU A 55 55.60 -39.43 -16.46
CA LEU A 55 55.37 -40.87 -16.52
C LEU A 55 54.85 -41.31 -17.91
N SER A 56 55.45 -42.36 -18.47
CA SER A 56 55.01 -43.07 -19.67
C SER A 56 54.39 -44.44 -19.36
N ALA A 57 54.56 -44.93 -18.14
CA ALA A 57 53.92 -46.13 -17.59
C ALA A 57 53.64 -45.93 -16.09
N ASN A 58 53.01 -46.91 -15.43
CA ASN A 58 52.53 -46.74 -14.07
C ASN A 58 53.66 -46.88 -13.03
N ALA A 59 53.90 -45.80 -12.28
CA ALA A 59 54.79 -45.77 -11.12
C ALA A 59 54.12 -45.03 -9.97
N ASP A 60 54.31 -45.55 -8.76
CA ASP A 60 53.71 -45.06 -7.54
C ASP A 60 54.75 -44.34 -6.67
N LEU A 61 54.28 -43.53 -5.70
CA LEU A 61 55.10 -42.72 -4.82
C LEU A 61 54.80 -43.02 -3.34
N GLN A 62 55.86 -43.25 -2.56
CA GLN A 62 55.80 -43.43 -1.11
C GLN A 62 56.72 -42.47 -0.37
N LEU A 63 56.27 -42.01 0.80
CA LEU A 63 57.06 -41.29 1.79
C LEU A 63 57.21 -42.17 3.03
N ILE A 64 58.45 -42.40 3.47
CA ILE A 64 58.82 -43.45 4.42
C ILE A 64 59.68 -42.87 5.54
N ARG A 65 59.53 -43.42 6.75
CA ARG A 65 60.43 -43.21 7.88
C ARG A 65 60.83 -44.56 8.48
N ASP A 66 62.06 -44.97 8.20
CA ASP A 66 62.72 -46.12 8.83
C ASP A 66 62.90 -45.82 10.33
N THR A 67 62.00 -46.36 11.14
CA THR A 67 61.86 -46.00 12.56
C THR A 67 62.75 -46.87 13.43
N ASN A 68 63.03 -48.10 13.00
CA ASN A 68 63.91 -49.03 13.70
C ASN A 68 65.37 -49.00 13.19
N SER A 69 65.63 -48.24 12.11
CA SER A 69 66.96 -48.07 11.48
C SER A 69 67.58 -49.36 10.95
N ASN A 70 66.77 -50.35 10.56
CA ASN A 70 67.24 -51.63 10.02
C ASN A 70 67.53 -51.58 8.51
N GLY A 71 67.21 -50.47 7.82
CA GLY A 71 67.43 -50.31 6.38
C GLY A 71 66.43 -51.06 5.49
N LEU A 72 65.34 -51.58 6.06
CA LEU A 72 64.22 -52.21 5.37
C LEU A 72 62.97 -51.31 5.47
N VAL A 73 61.98 -51.55 4.61
CA VAL A 73 60.68 -50.88 4.71
C VAL A 73 59.72 -51.84 5.42
N ASP A 74 59.48 -51.61 6.71
CA ASP A 74 58.61 -52.43 7.54
C ASP A 74 57.15 -51.94 7.57
N SER A 75 56.26 -52.79 8.05
CA SER A 75 54.85 -52.43 8.25
C SER A 75 54.73 -51.29 9.27
N GLY A 76 54.10 -50.19 8.88
CA GLY A 76 53.94 -48.99 9.69
C GLY A 76 54.96 -47.87 9.42
N GLU A 77 55.97 -48.11 8.57
CA GLU A 77 57.01 -47.11 8.26
C GLU A 77 56.68 -46.22 7.06
N VAL A 78 55.73 -46.64 6.22
CA VAL A 78 55.20 -45.81 5.13
C VAL A 78 54.27 -44.75 5.73
N LEU A 79 54.70 -43.49 5.69
CA LEU A 79 53.93 -42.36 6.17
C LEU A 79 52.80 -42.00 5.20
N ASN A 80 53.09 -41.97 3.90
CA ASN A 80 52.11 -41.69 2.84
C ASN A 80 52.37 -42.51 1.60
N THR A 81 51.31 -42.77 0.83
CA THR A 81 51.35 -43.37 -0.50
C THR A 81 50.47 -42.54 -1.44
N SER A 82 50.92 -42.39 -2.69
CA SER A 82 50.16 -41.91 -3.83
C SER A 82 50.33 -42.95 -4.93
N ASN A 83 49.22 -43.50 -5.44
CA ASN A 83 49.19 -44.68 -6.30
C ASN A 83 48.12 -44.57 -7.40
N LYS A 84 48.12 -43.47 -8.13
CA LYS A 84 47.17 -43.27 -9.23
C LYS A 84 47.52 -44.22 -10.37
N THR A 85 46.51 -44.90 -10.88
CA THR A 85 46.70 -45.82 -12.01
C THR A 85 47.10 -45.08 -13.30
N GLY A 86 47.94 -45.71 -14.12
CA GLY A 86 48.28 -45.22 -15.46
C GLY A 86 49.43 -44.22 -15.45
N THR A 87 49.37 -43.17 -16.27
CA THR A 87 50.47 -42.18 -16.42
C THR A 87 50.20 -40.87 -15.67
N GLY A 88 49.29 -40.88 -14.68
CA GLY A 88 48.95 -39.69 -13.92
C GLY A 88 50.08 -39.29 -12.97
N SER A 89 50.30 -37.98 -12.76
CA SER A 89 51.32 -37.52 -11.81
C SER A 89 50.98 -37.90 -10.37
N GLU A 90 51.98 -38.41 -9.65
CA GLU A 90 51.89 -38.68 -8.22
C GLU A 90 52.25 -37.47 -7.38
N SER A 91 51.65 -37.31 -6.20
CA SER A 91 51.98 -36.21 -5.32
C SER A 91 51.69 -36.50 -3.85
N ILE A 92 52.61 -36.11 -2.96
CA ILE A 92 52.44 -36.17 -1.50
C ILE A 92 52.73 -34.77 -0.93
N ARG A 93 51.83 -34.30 -0.05
CA ARG A 93 52.06 -33.12 0.80
C ARG A 93 51.91 -33.52 2.25
N ARG A 94 52.94 -33.31 3.07
CA ARG A 94 52.89 -33.66 4.49
C ARG A 94 53.78 -32.76 5.35
N THR A 95 53.25 -32.33 6.48
CA THR A 95 54.05 -31.75 7.56
C THR A 95 54.81 -32.84 8.29
N LEU A 96 56.13 -32.70 8.37
CA LEU A 96 57.04 -33.65 8.98
C LEU A 96 57.85 -32.94 10.07
N ASP A 97 58.11 -33.64 11.17
CA ASP A 97 59.06 -33.18 12.18
C ASP A 97 60.50 -33.25 11.67
N ALA A 98 61.41 -32.58 12.37
CA ALA A 98 62.85 -32.72 12.11
C ALA A 98 63.26 -34.20 12.17
N GLY A 99 64.07 -34.65 11.21
CA GLY A 99 64.45 -36.06 11.11
C GLY A 99 64.85 -36.48 9.70
N LYS A 100 65.26 -37.75 9.58
CA LYS A 100 65.62 -38.40 8.31
C LYS A 100 64.42 -39.15 7.74
N TYR A 101 64.20 -38.99 6.44
CA TYR A 101 63.07 -39.58 5.71
C TYR A 101 63.53 -40.09 4.35
N PHE A 102 62.68 -40.92 3.75
CA PHE A 102 62.92 -41.50 2.44
C PHE A 102 61.71 -41.30 1.52
N ILE A 103 62.00 -41.12 0.24
CA ILE A 103 61.02 -41.14 -0.85
C ILE A 103 61.28 -42.40 -1.65
N ARG A 104 60.25 -43.15 -2.00
CA ARG A 104 60.34 -44.28 -2.92
C ARG A 104 59.46 -44.01 -4.12
N VAL A 105 60.04 -44.01 -5.31
CA VAL A 105 59.31 -44.15 -6.57
C VAL A 105 59.46 -45.59 -6.99
N TYR A 106 58.37 -46.30 -7.29
CA TYR A 106 58.46 -47.71 -7.66
C TYR A 106 57.55 -48.05 -8.82
N SER A 107 58.04 -48.92 -9.70
CA SER A 107 57.27 -49.36 -10.87
C SER A 107 56.11 -50.26 -10.40
N ASN A 108 54.94 -50.04 -10.99
CA ASN A 108 53.77 -50.90 -10.79
C ASN A 108 53.51 -51.72 -12.06
N THR A 109 53.45 -51.06 -13.22
CA THR A 109 53.37 -51.74 -14.53
C THR A 109 54.09 -50.96 -15.62
N GLY A 110 54.96 -51.64 -16.37
CA GLY A 110 55.70 -51.09 -17.51
C GLY A 110 56.86 -50.19 -17.09
N ASP A 111 57.69 -49.85 -18.07
CA ASP A 111 58.90 -49.06 -17.86
C ASP A 111 58.60 -47.57 -17.98
N THR A 112 59.05 -46.76 -17.03
CA THR A 112 58.78 -45.32 -17.08
C THR A 112 59.94 -44.47 -16.58
N ASN A 113 60.27 -43.44 -17.37
CA ASN A 113 61.04 -42.32 -16.86
C ASN A 113 60.14 -41.47 -15.97
N TYR A 114 60.75 -40.68 -15.09
CA TYR A 114 60.02 -39.70 -14.31
C TYR A 114 60.90 -38.52 -13.90
N ASN A 115 60.25 -37.43 -13.48
CA ASN A 115 60.89 -36.32 -12.79
C ASN A 115 60.32 -36.22 -11.36
N LEU A 116 61.16 -36.47 -10.36
CA LEU A 116 60.86 -36.23 -8.96
C LEU A 116 61.10 -34.76 -8.64
N LYS A 117 60.06 -34.08 -8.18
CA LYS A 117 60.08 -32.70 -7.71
C LYS A 117 59.92 -32.67 -6.20
N VAL A 118 60.83 -32.00 -5.50
CA VAL A 118 60.78 -31.86 -4.04
C VAL A 118 61.13 -30.44 -3.60
N PHE A 119 60.36 -29.91 -2.65
CA PHE A 119 60.65 -28.66 -1.94
C PHE A 119 59.99 -28.63 -0.57
N GLU A 120 60.58 -27.83 0.31
CA GLU A 120 60.03 -27.46 1.61
C GLU A 120 59.21 -26.16 1.47
N ASN A 121 58.05 -26.10 2.11
CA ASN A 121 57.39 -24.84 2.36
C ASN A 121 57.52 -24.47 3.84
N PHE A 122 57.98 -23.25 4.10
CA PHE A 122 57.99 -22.66 5.44
C PHE A 122 56.73 -21.82 5.59
N THR A 123 55.99 -22.04 6.67
CA THR A 123 54.79 -21.27 6.93
C THR A 123 55.17 -19.85 7.35
N PRO A 124 54.36 -18.82 7.02
CA PRO A 124 54.54 -17.48 7.55
C PRO A 124 54.74 -17.51 9.07
N THR A 125 55.84 -16.94 9.54
CA THR A 125 56.31 -17.12 10.93
C THR A 125 55.68 -16.16 11.92
N SER A 126 55.36 -14.93 11.50
CA SER A 126 54.75 -13.91 12.36
C SER A 126 53.83 -12.99 11.56
N LEU A 127 52.64 -12.75 12.08
CA LEU A 127 51.74 -11.65 11.74
C LEU A 127 51.65 -10.72 12.94
N GLU A 128 51.83 -9.42 12.69
CA GLU A 128 51.77 -8.36 13.68
C GLU A 128 51.01 -7.15 13.11
N PHE A 129 49.98 -6.68 13.80
CA PHE A 129 49.33 -5.42 13.48
C PHE A 129 48.68 -4.82 14.73
N LYS A 130 48.36 -3.54 14.64
CA LYS A 130 47.58 -2.81 15.66
C LYS A 130 46.45 -2.05 14.98
N LEU A 131 45.34 -1.90 15.69
CA LEU A 131 44.30 -0.98 15.29
C LEU A 131 44.80 0.46 15.49
N ASN A 132 44.44 1.33 14.57
CA ASN A 132 44.64 2.76 14.74
C ASN A 132 43.83 3.29 15.95
N GLU A 133 42.57 2.86 16.04
CA GLU A 133 41.67 3.12 17.15
C GLU A 133 40.98 1.81 17.53
N SER A 134 40.96 1.48 18.82
CA SER A 134 40.31 0.28 19.34
C SER A 134 38.85 0.50 19.72
N THR A 135 38.39 1.75 19.69
CA THR A 135 37.03 2.18 20.01
C THR A 135 36.53 3.00 18.83
N LEU A 136 35.53 2.48 18.13
CA LEU A 136 35.01 3.05 16.89
C LEU A 136 33.49 3.12 16.95
N LYS A 137 32.88 3.99 16.17
CA LYS A 137 31.44 3.95 15.93
C LYS A 137 31.12 2.95 14.85
N ALA A 138 29.89 2.43 14.85
CA ALA A 138 29.40 1.59 13.75
C ALA A 138 29.43 2.30 12.38
N THR A 139 29.57 3.63 12.37
CA THR A 139 29.71 4.48 11.18
C THR A 139 31.15 4.74 10.73
N ASP A 140 32.13 4.30 11.52
CA ASP A 140 33.52 4.62 11.27
C ASP A 140 34.17 3.59 10.33
N THR A 141 35.35 3.95 9.84
CA THR A 141 36.20 3.05 9.08
C THR A 141 37.30 2.54 10.00
N LEU A 142 37.35 1.23 10.19
CA LEU A 142 38.46 0.56 10.84
C LEU A 142 39.69 0.65 9.94
N ASN A 143 40.79 1.18 10.49
CA ASN A 143 42.05 1.33 9.77
C ASN A 143 43.18 0.61 10.52
N ILE A 144 44.01 -0.06 9.72
CA ILE A 144 45.31 -0.59 10.11
C ILE A 144 46.32 0.05 9.16
N ASN A 145 47.05 1.04 9.65
CA ASN A 145 48.02 1.75 8.81
C ASN A 145 49.38 1.05 8.70
N SER A 146 49.67 0.10 9.60
CA SER A 146 50.97 -0.59 9.63
C SER A 146 50.83 -1.99 10.24
N GLY A 147 50.54 -2.96 9.38
CA GLY A 147 50.68 -4.38 9.69
C GLY A 147 51.94 -4.97 9.05
N TRP A 148 52.47 -6.04 9.61
CA TRP A 148 53.67 -6.73 9.15
C TRP A 148 53.47 -8.24 9.14
N VAL A 149 53.99 -8.89 8.10
CA VAL A 149 54.12 -10.36 8.00
C VAL A 149 55.59 -10.71 7.83
N SER A 150 56.06 -11.72 8.56
CA SER A 150 57.43 -12.24 8.46
C SER A 150 57.40 -13.70 8.02
N ASP A 151 58.21 -14.06 7.03
CA ASP A 151 58.35 -15.44 6.55
C ASP A 151 59.83 -15.83 6.36
N ARG A 152 60.22 -17.01 6.85
CA ARG A 152 61.63 -17.44 6.93
C ARG A 152 62.25 -17.66 5.55
N ASN A 153 61.46 -18.06 4.55
CA ASN A 153 61.90 -18.32 3.18
C ASN A 153 61.67 -17.12 2.23
N GLY A 154 61.21 -15.96 2.74
CA GLY A 154 60.94 -14.76 1.95
C GLY A 154 59.45 -14.56 1.66
N ILE A 155 59.01 -13.32 1.45
CA ILE A 155 57.56 -12.97 1.34
C ILE A 155 56.92 -13.26 -0.02
N SER A 156 57.66 -13.84 -0.97
CA SER A 156 57.26 -13.86 -2.39
C SER A 156 56.07 -14.79 -2.68
N ASP A 157 55.85 -15.73 -1.78
CA ASP A 157 54.75 -16.68 -1.75
C ASP A 157 53.62 -16.26 -0.79
N LEU A 158 53.68 -15.08 -0.17
CA LEU A 158 52.57 -14.56 0.63
C LEU A 158 51.33 -14.35 -0.24
N SER A 159 50.16 -14.80 0.25
CA SER A 159 48.89 -14.73 -0.48
C SER A 159 47.98 -13.63 0.04
N LYS A 160 47.64 -13.67 1.34
CA LYS A 160 46.66 -12.77 1.95
C LYS A 160 46.80 -12.72 3.47
N VAL A 161 46.23 -11.67 4.08
CA VAL A 161 45.83 -11.67 5.49
C VAL A 161 44.32 -11.76 5.54
N ASP A 162 43.83 -12.88 6.06
CA ASP A 162 42.42 -13.21 6.25
C ASP A 162 41.91 -12.49 7.50
N PHE A 163 40.87 -11.67 7.35
CA PHE A 163 40.27 -10.92 8.46
C PHE A 163 38.86 -11.39 8.75
N ARG A 164 38.57 -11.61 10.04
CA ARG A 164 37.24 -11.99 10.53
C ARG A 164 36.91 -11.29 11.83
N ILE A 165 35.65 -10.94 12.04
CA ILE A 165 35.16 -10.31 13.28
C ILE A 165 34.31 -11.30 14.06
N GLN A 166 34.67 -11.55 15.31
CA GLN A 166 33.89 -12.37 16.23
C GLN A 166 32.92 -11.50 17.04
N ARG A 167 31.65 -11.91 17.07
CA ARG A 167 30.64 -11.37 17.99
C ARG A 167 30.81 -11.95 19.40
N ALA A 168 30.24 -11.30 20.41
CA ALA A 168 30.24 -11.78 21.79
C ALA A 168 29.63 -13.19 21.96
N ASN A 169 28.67 -13.56 21.09
CA ASN A 169 28.06 -14.90 21.06
C ASN A 169 28.94 -15.99 20.40
N GLY A 170 30.17 -15.65 20.00
CA GLY A 170 31.14 -16.57 19.39
C GLY A 170 31.03 -16.74 17.87
N SER A 171 29.99 -16.20 17.23
CA SER A 171 29.83 -16.25 15.76
C SER A 171 30.83 -15.36 15.02
N TRP A 172 31.21 -15.76 13.80
CA TRP A 172 32.18 -15.06 12.95
C TRP A 172 31.51 -14.35 11.78
N ILE A 173 31.99 -13.15 11.48
CA ILE A 173 31.69 -12.37 10.28
C ILE A 173 32.96 -12.36 9.42
N ASP A 174 32.86 -12.87 8.20
CA ASP A 174 33.93 -12.80 7.20
C ASP A 174 33.98 -11.40 6.60
N VAL A 175 35.16 -10.79 6.52
CA VAL A 175 35.35 -9.44 5.96
C VAL A 175 36.44 -9.46 4.90
N ALA A 176 36.56 -8.40 4.11
CA ALA A 176 37.53 -8.36 3.02
C ALA A 176 38.98 -8.61 3.51
N ASP A 177 39.80 -9.27 2.70
CA ASP A 177 41.18 -9.61 3.03
C ASP A 177 42.18 -8.52 2.60
N ALA A 178 43.31 -8.42 3.31
CA ALA A 178 44.45 -7.65 2.80
C ALA A 178 45.28 -8.52 1.84
N THR A 179 45.42 -8.05 0.60
CA THR A 179 46.14 -8.77 -0.49
C THR A 179 47.31 -7.96 -1.06
N GLN A 180 47.50 -6.73 -0.60
CA GLN A 180 48.57 -5.85 -1.06
C GLN A 180 49.68 -5.76 0.00
N PHE A 181 50.90 -6.12 -0.40
CA PHE A 181 52.06 -6.22 0.49
C PHE A 181 53.23 -5.44 -0.09
N THR A 182 53.93 -4.71 0.77
CA THR A 182 55.15 -3.97 0.43
C THR A 182 56.33 -4.60 1.15
N VAL A 183 57.29 -5.15 0.39
CA VAL A 183 58.50 -5.77 0.94
C VAL A 183 59.29 -4.75 1.76
N ASP A 184 59.79 -5.13 2.94
CA ASP A 184 60.71 -4.30 3.71
C ASP A 184 62.01 -4.14 2.92
N PRO A 185 62.43 -2.90 2.56
CA PRO A 185 63.65 -2.66 1.81
C PRO A 185 64.91 -3.23 2.46
N ASN A 186 64.90 -3.42 3.78
CA ASN A 186 66.04 -3.92 4.56
C ASN A 186 65.90 -5.41 4.94
N ASN A 187 64.77 -6.05 4.64
CA ASN A 187 64.52 -7.45 5.01
C ASN A 187 63.54 -8.13 4.05
N THR A 188 64.05 -8.93 3.10
CA THR A 188 63.25 -9.67 2.12
C THR A 188 62.33 -10.73 2.74
N ASN A 189 62.51 -11.03 4.03
CA ASN A 189 61.68 -11.96 4.79
C ASN A 189 60.53 -11.25 5.52
N LYS A 190 60.32 -9.95 5.27
CA LYS A 190 59.28 -9.16 5.92
C LYS A 190 58.54 -8.28 4.92
N ALA A 191 57.22 -8.17 5.06
CA ALA A 191 56.40 -7.28 4.25
C ALA A 191 55.39 -6.53 5.10
N GLY A 192 55.20 -5.25 4.79
CA GLY A 192 54.19 -4.38 5.37
C GLY A 192 52.88 -4.44 4.60
N PHE A 193 51.76 -4.19 5.27
CA PHE A 193 50.45 -4.00 4.65
C PHE A 193 49.66 -2.91 5.37
N SER A 194 48.69 -2.33 4.66
CA SER A 194 47.64 -1.51 5.23
C SER A 194 46.27 -2.14 4.95
N TYR A 195 45.30 -1.85 5.81
CA TYR A 195 43.95 -2.39 5.70
C TYR A 195 42.92 -1.35 6.14
N SER A 196 41.81 -1.29 5.43
CA SER A 196 40.71 -0.37 5.71
C SER A 196 39.38 -1.08 5.50
N LEU A 197 38.48 -0.97 6.46
CA LEU A 197 37.18 -1.63 6.47
C LEU A 197 36.13 -0.67 7.00
N SER A 198 35.17 -0.29 6.16
CA SER A 198 33.99 0.43 6.63
C SER A 198 33.14 -0.50 7.50
N LEU A 199 32.81 -0.07 8.71
CA LEU A 199 32.02 -0.86 9.65
C LEU A 199 30.51 -0.77 9.39
N ASN A 200 30.09 0.21 8.57
CA ASN A 200 28.70 0.59 8.36
C ASN A 200 27.87 -0.54 7.75
N SER A 201 28.48 -1.34 6.89
CA SER A 201 27.84 -2.47 6.20
C SER A 201 27.79 -3.74 7.06
N LEU A 202 28.48 -3.78 8.20
CA LEU A 202 28.58 -4.96 9.06
C LEU A 202 27.49 -5.04 10.14
N ASN A 203 26.74 -3.95 10.33
CA ASN A 203 25.63 -3.82 11.29
C ASN A 203 26.03 -4.28 12.71
N LEU A 204 27.18 -3.83 13.18
CA LEU A 204 27.68 -4.14 14.52
C LEU A 204 26.95 -3.27 15.55
N ALA A 205 26.24 -3.92 16.49
CA ALA A 205 25.66 -3.24 17.65
C ALA A 205 26.75 -2.73 18.60
N ALA A 206 26.40 -1.82 19.52
CA ALA A 206 27.30 -1.42 20.60
C ALA A 206 27.71 -2.64 21.43
N ASP A 207 28.96 -3.07 21.28
CA ASP A 207 29.50 -4.22 21.98
C ASP A 207 31.03 -4.26 21.80
N THR A 208 31.66 -5.18 22.51
CA THR A 208 33.06 -5.54 22.31
C THR A 208 33.16 -6.76 21.38
N TYR A 209 33.85 -6.57 20.27
CA TYR A 209 34.13 -7.58 19.25
C TYR A 209 35.60 -7.99 19.29
N THR A 210 35.91 -9.12 18.65
CA THR A 210 37.31 -9.53 18.40
C THR A 210 37.60 -9.50 16.92
N LEU A 211 38.50 -8.61 16.47
CA LEU A 211 39.08 -8.69 15.13
C LEU A 211 40.18 -9.75 15.14
N GLN A 212 40.07 -10.74 14.25
CA GLN A 212 41.06 -11.77 14.03
C GLN A 212 41.75 -11.56 12.68
N GLY A 213 43.08 -11.68 12.66
CA GLY A 213 43.89 -11.75 11.44
C GLY A 213 44.75 -13.01 11.40
N ILE A 214 44.85 -13.64 10.22
CA ILE A 214 45.77 -14.77 9.94
C ILE A 214 46.40 -14.56 8.56
N ALA A 215 47.73 -14.59 8.47
CA ALA A 215 48.42 -14.51 7.19
C ALA A 215 48.54 -15.91 6.58
N TYR A 216 48.34 -16.02 5.27
CA TYR A 216 48.47 -17.26 4.50
C TYR A 216 49.45 -17.10 3.35
N ASP A 217 50.28 -18.11 3.14
CA ASP A 217 51.05 -18.27 1.89
C ASP A 217 50.17 -18.86 0.77
N LYS A 218 50.71 -18.90 -0.45
CA LYS A 218 50.06 -19.43 -1.66
C LYS A 218 49.80 -20.95 -1.61
N THR A 219 50.42 -21.67 -0.67
CA THR A 219 50.14 -23.08 -0.42
C THR A 219 49.01 -23.29 0.61
N GLY A 220 48.56 -22.22 1.25
CA GLY A 220 47.53 -22.21 2.28
C GLY A 220 48.05 -22.42 3.70
N ALA A 221 49.36 -22.34 3.93
CA ALA A 221 49.92 -22.46 5.27
C ALA A 221 49.77 -21.14 6.04
N ALA A 222 49.45 -21.24 7.33
CA ALA A 222 49.01 -20.12 8.16
C ALA A 222 50.08 -19.63 9.15
N SER A 223 50.07 -18.32 9.43
CA SER A 223 50.82 -17.70 10.52
C SER A 223 50.23 -17.97 11.91
N ASN A 224 50.85 -17.40 12.95
CA ASN A 224 50.16 -17.15 14.21
C ASN A 224 48.87 -16.34 13.97
N THR A 225 47.90 -16.51 14.86
CA THR A 225 46.66 -15.73 14.86
C THR A 225 46.82 -14.49 15.73
N VAL A 226 46.52 -13.32 15.18
CA VAL A 226 46.42 -12.07 15.96
C VAL A 226 44.94 -11.82 16.28
N ARG A 227 44.65 -11.49 17.53
CA ARG A 227 43.30 -11.11 17.99
C ARG A 227 43.38 -9.78 18.72
N LEU A 228 42.62 -8.80 18.26
CA LEU A 228 42.53 -7.48 18.88
C LEU A 228 41.08 -7.20 19.30
N SER A 229 40.92 -6.57 20.47
CA SER A 229 39.62 -6.09 20.93
C SER A 229 39.21 -4.87 20.10
N LEU A 230 37.96 -4.87 19.63
CA LEU A 230 37.34 -3.77 18.90
C LEU A 230 36.04 -3.42 19.63
N THR A 231 36.00 -2.26 20.27
CA THR A 231 34.79 -1.75 20.90
C THR A 231 34.02 -0.91 19.89
N ILE A 232 32.76 -1.26 19.67
CA ILE A 232 31.83 -0.43 18.92
C ILE A 232 31.01 0.40 19.90
N GLU A 233 31.14 1.72 19.81
CA GLU A 233 30.30 2.67 20.54
C GLU A 233 29.16 3.11 19.61
N ASN A 234 27.91 2.92 20.02
CA ASN A 234 26.76 3.33 19.21
C ASN A 234 25.98 4.57 19.74
N PRO A 235 26.61 5.68 20.18
CA PRO A 235 25.86 6.86 20.60
C PRO A 235 25.41 7.78 19.44
N GLY A 236 25.55 7.38 18.17
CA GLY A 236 25.69 8.33 17.05
C GLY A 236 24.57 8.46 16.03
N LEU A 237 23.68 7.47 15.85
CA LEU A 237 22.62 7.53 14.83
C LEU A 237 21.28 7.84 15.50
N THR A 238 21.02 9.12 15.69
CA THR A 238 19.82 9.61 16.37
C THR A 238 18.56 9.42 15.53
N LEU A 239 17.64 8.59 16.00
CA LEU A 239 16.27 8.47 15.49
C LEU A 239 15.42 9.70 15.85
N THR A 240 15.87 10.47 16.85
CA THR A 240 15.20 11.67 17.37
C THR A 240 15.00 12.78 16.33
N ASN A 241 15.82 12.81 15.28
CA ASN A 241 15.71 13.80 14.19
C ASN A 241 15.06 13.22 12.92
N ALA A 242 14.50 12.00 12.98
CA ALA A 242 13.89 11.35 11.83
C ALA A 242 12.74 12.19 11.26
N LYS A 243 12.72 12.36 9.94
CA LYS A 243 11.67 13.11 9.25
C LYS A 243 10.32 12.41 9.44
N LYS A 244 9.39 13.08 10.11
CA LYS A 244 8.06 12.52 10.39
C LYS A 244 7.25 12.38 9.11
N ILE A 245 6.79 11.16 8.84
CA ILE A 245 5.85 10.80 7.80
C ILE A 245 4.49 10.54 8.45
N THR A 246 3.43 11.09 7.87
CA THR A 246 2.06 10.71 8.21
C THR A 246 1.60 9.69 7.21
N LEU A 247 1.37 8.43 7.61
CA LEU A 247 0.90 7.42 6.68
C LEU A 247 -0.49 7.78 6.14
N SER A 248 -0.72 7.43 4.87
CA SER A 248 -2.03 7.55 4.25
C SER A 248 -2.18 6.51 3.14
N GLU A 249 -3.41 6.35 2.67
CA GLU A 249 -3.77 5.51 1.52
C GLU A 249 -3.14 6.01 0.20
N LYS A 250 -2.76 7.29 0.12
CA LYS A 250 -2.09 7.84 -1.06
C LYS A 250 -0.58 7.63 -0.97
N THR A 251 0.02 7.20 -2.08
CA THR A 251 1.48 7.14 -2.22
C THR A 251 2.09 8.50 -1.99
N GLN A 252 2.85 8.63 -0.91
CA GLN A 252 3.70 9.77 -0.65
C GLN A 252 5.08 9.50 -1.21
N THR A 253 5.67 10.49 -1.88
CA THR A 253 7.00 10.39 -2.46
C THR A 253 7.92 11.42 -1.82
N PHE A 254 9.01 10.96 -1.23
CA PHE A 254 10.07 11.78 -0.65
C PHE A 254 11.32 11.60 -1.50
N THR A 255 11.91 12.70 -1.94
CA THR A 255 13.16 12.66 -2.73
C THR A 255 14.28 13.15 -1.83
N ASP A 256 15.37 12.39 -1.78
CA ASP A 256 16.56 12.74 -1.00
C ASP A 256 17.81 12.08 -1.60
N ARG A 257 18.94 12.15 -0.89
CA ARG A 257 20.23 11.64 -1.34
C ARG A 257 21.04 11.06 -0.19
N VAL A 258 21.58 9.86 -0.44
CA VAL A 258 22.61 9.23 0.39
C VAL A 258 23.96 9.16 -0.34
N ASP A 259 25.03 9.38 0.40
CA ASP A 259 26.42 9.32 -0.07
C ASP A 259 27.40 8.99 1.06
N SER A 260 28.71 9.02 0.76
CA SER A 260 29.76 8.69 1.73
C SER A 260 29.85 9.64 2.93
N THR A 261 29.19 10.80 2.88
CA THR A 261 29.13 11.79 3.96
C THR A 261 27.77 11.87 4.62
N ASN A 262 26.68 11.64 3.86
CA ASN A 262 25.32 11.44 4.38
C ASN A 262 24.88 9.99 4.13
N ILE A 263 25.28 9.09 5.02
CA ILE A 263 25.15 7.65 4.76
C ILE A 263 23.74 7.14 5.09
N ASN A 264 23.00 7.84 5.95
CA ASN A 264 21.70 7.39 6.47
C ASN A 264 20.69 8.53 6.47
N ASP A 265 19.54 8.27 5.87
CA ASP A 265 18.35 9.10 6.05
C ASP A 265 17.31 8.33 6.87
N PHE A 266 16.77 8.99 7.88
CA PHE A 266 15.76 8.42 8.76
C PHE A 266 14.42 9.12 8.60
N TYR A 267 13.36 8.31 8.54
CA TYR A 267 11.98 8.76 8.57
C TYR A 267 11.25 8.06 9.71
N SER A 268 10.28 8.73 10.34
CA SER A 268 9.49 8.15 11.42
C SER A 268 8.02 8.08 11.03
N PHE A 269 7.32 7.03 11.46
CA PHE A 269 5.88 6.89 11.28
C PHE A 269 5.26 6.11 12.45
N SER A 270 3.94 6.22 12.59
CA SER A 270 3.18 5.54 13.63
C SER A 270 1.96 4.84 13.03
N LEU A 271 1.69 3.62 13.50
CA LEU A 271 0.49 2.85 13.20
C LEU A 271 -0.42 2.81 14.42
N SER A 272 -1.67 3.24 14.27
CA SER A 272 -2.68 3.18 15.34
C SER A 272 -3.29 1.79 15.53
N ALA A 273 -3.18 0.92 14.52
CA ALA A 273 -3.63 -0.46 14.51
C ALA A 273 -2.68 -1.33 13.67
N ARG A 274 -2.80 -2.66 13.77
CA ARG A 274 -2.05 -3.58 12.88
C ARG A 274 -2.44 -3.30 11.41
N GLY A 275 -1.47 -3.13 10.52
CA GLY A 275 -1.69 -2.75 9.12
C GLY A 275 -0.57 -3.18 8.18
N ASN A 276 -0.83 -3.18 6.87
CA ASN A 276 0.19 -3.51 5.86
C ASN A 276 0.85 -2.24 5.33
N LEU A 277 2.18 -2.22 5.39
CA LEU A 277 3.00 -1.13 4.85
C LEU A 277 3.66 -1.57 3.54
N ASN A 278 3.53 -0.71 2.53
CA ASN A 278 4.30 -0.81 1.30
C ASN A 278 5.32 0.33 1.24
N LEU A 279 6.56 -0.05 0.91
CA LEU A 279 7.67 0.86 0.75
C LEU A 279 8.42 0.52 -0.53
N VAL A 280 8.75 1.55 -1.33
CA VAL A 280 9.60 1.43 -2.51
C VAL A 280 10.66 2.53 -2.50
N VAL A 281 11.92 2.17 -2.77
CA VAL A 281 12.99 3.14 -3.03
C VAL A 281 13.42 2.97 -4.49
N ASP A 282 13.18 4.00 -5.31
CA ASP A 282 13.57 4.01 -6.72
C ASP A 282 14.40 5.23 -7.11
N GLY A 283 14.79 5.31 -8.38
CA GLY A 283 15.65 6.40 -8.88
C GLY A 283 17.12 6.27 -8.50
N LEU A 284 17.56 5.09 -8.08
CA LEU A 284 18.93 4.82 -7.65
C LEU A 284 19.91 4.85 -8.83
N SER A 285 21.06 5.50 -8.64
CA SER A 285 22.22 5.51 -9.54
C SER A 285 23.43 4.76 -8.97
N ALA A 286 23.40 4.41 -7.68
CA ALA A 286 24.35 3.55 -6.99
C ALA A 286 23.59 2.70 -5.95
N SER A 287 24.29 1.77 -5.29
CA SER A 287 23.66 0.82 -4.36
C SER A 287 23.21 1.51 -3.08
N ALA A 288 21.92 1.37 -2.75
CA ALA A 288 21.36 1.80 -1.48
C ALA A 288 20.26 0.82 -1.04
N ASP A 289 20.17 0.63 0.26
CA ASP A 289 19.26 -0.33 0.89
C ASP A 289 18.20 0.40 1.71
N VAL A 290 17.16 -0.34 2.11
CA VAL A 290 16.13 0.19 2.99
C VAL A 290 15.73 -0.80 4.09
N GLN A 291 15.45 -0.27 5.28
CA GLN A 291 15.06 -1.02 6.47
C GLN A 291 13.88 -0.37 7.19
N ILE A 292 13.09 -1.19 7.88
CA ILE A 292 12.12 -0.80 8.90
C ILE A 292 12.69 -1.16 10.26
N ILE A 293 12.65 -0.21 11.20
CA ILE A 293 13.25 -0.28 12.53
C ILE A 293 12.16 0.00 13.57
N ARG A 294 12.26 -0.63 14.74
CA ARG A 294 11.45 -0.31 15.92
C ARG A 294 12.39 -0.10 17.11
N ASP A 295 12.46 1.15 17.57
CA ASP A 295 13.22 1.55 18.78
C ASP A 295 12.63 0.81 20.00
N ALA A 296 13.23 -0.33 20.35
CA ALA A 296 12.71 -1.27 21.31
C ALA A 296 13.09 -0.89 22.74
N ASN A 297 14.21 -0.19 22.89
CA ASN A 297 14.73 0.27 24.19
C ASN A 297 14.38 1.74 24.48
N SER A 298 13.76 2.44 23.52
CA SER A 298 13.32 3.84 23.61
C SER A 298 14.46 4.82 23.91
N ASN A 299 15.68 4.52 23.49
CA ASN A 299 16.84 5.38 23.70
C ASN A 299 16.98 6.47 22.62
N GLY A 300 16.16 6.43 21.56
CA GLY A 300 16.20 7.40 20.46
C GLY A 300 17.42 7.27 19.55
N LEU A 301 18.11 6.13 19.59
CA LEU A 301 19.26 5.77 18.78
C LEU A 301 18.95 4.52 17.96
N PHE A 302 19.54 4.39 16.78
CA PHE A 302 19.43 3.16 15.99
C PHE A 302 20.36 2.08 16.56
N ASP A 303 19.80 0.98 17.04
CA ASP A 303 20.56 -0.22 17.38
C ASP A 303 20.35 -1.34 16.35
N GLY A 304 21.42 -2.03 15.93
CA GLY A 304 21.35 -3.05 14.89
C GLY A 304 20.38 -4.20 15.16
N GLY A 305 20.04 -4.45 16.44
CA GLY A 305 19.05 -5.43 16.88
C GLY A 305 17.58 -4.99 16.75
N GLU A 306 17.32 -3.75 16.33
CA GLU A 306 15.99 -3.14 16.24
C GLU A 306 15.38 -3.19 14.83
N VAL A 307 16.10 -3.78 13.88
CA VAL A 307 15.60 -3.97 12.51
C VAL A 307 14.46 -4.99 12.53
N VAL A 308 13.28 -4.55 12.09
CA VAL A 308 12.10 -5.40 11.92
C VAL A 308 12.18 -6.16 10.61
N THR A 309 12.53 -5.49 9.52
CA THR A 309 12.70 -6.08 8.17
C THR A 309 13.48 -5.13 7.25
N GLY A 310 14.06 -5.64 6.16
CA GLY A 310 14.78 -4.83 5.17
C GLY A 310 14.77 -5.40 3.76
N ALA A 311 15.20 -4.61 2.79
CA ALA A 311 15.44 -4.99 1.40
C ALA A 311 16.87 -4.57 0.98
N TYR A 312 17.57 -5.48 0.30
CA TYR A 312 19.03 -5.51 0.18
C TYR A 312 19.51 -5.91 -1.24
N ARG A 313 18.87 -5.44 -2.30
CA ARG A 313 19.30 -5.79 -3.66
C ARG A 313 20.59 -5.07 -4.00
N THR A 314 21.49 -5.78 -4.66
CA THR A 314 22.77 -5.21 -5.09
C THR A 314 22.62 -4.33 -6.34
N GLY A 315 23.33 -3.20 -6.40
CA GLY A 315 23.40 -2.34 -7.58
C GLY A 315 22.33 -1.24 -7.59
N SER A 316 21.98 -0.71 -8.77
CA SER A 316 21.04 0.42 -8.90
C SER A 316 19.57 0.01 -9.08
N GLY A 317 19.22 -1.23 -8.74
CA GLY A 317 17.84 -1.72 -8.81
C GLY A 317 16.98 -1.14 -7.70
N SER A 318 15.66 -1.04 -7.91
CA SER A 318 14.77 -0.53 -6.87
C SER A 318 14.63 -1.51 -5.69
N GLU A 319 14.62 -0.95 -4.48
CA GLU A 319 14.28 -1.68 -3.26
C GLU A 319 12.78 -1.64 -2.99
N SER A 320 12.25 -2.70 -2.41
CA SER A 320 10.86 -2.73 -1.97
C SER A 320 10.66 -3.59 -0.75
N ILE A 321 9.96 -3.07 0.25
CA ILE A 321 9.49 -3.80 1.42
C ILE A 321 7.97 -3.83 1.39
N ARG A 322 7.39 -5.02 1.58
CA ARG A 322 5.97 -5.23 1.82
C ARG A 322 5.81 -6.06 3.08
N THR A 323 5.21 -5.49 4.12
CA THR A 323 5.12 -6.19 5.41
C THR A 323 3.89 -5.77 6.21
N THR A 324 3.39 -6.67 7.05
CA THR A 324 2.37 -6.37 8.07
C THR A 324 3.06 -6.01 9.37
N LEU A 325 2.69 -4.88 9.96
CA LEU A 325 3.22 -4.39 11.23
C LEU A 325 2.08 -4.27 12.25
N ASP A 326 2.36 -4.58 13.52
CA ASP A 326 1.44 -4.29 14.62
C ASP A 326 1.42 -2.78 14.94
N ALA A 327 0.40 -2.33 15.69
CA ALA A 327 0.32 -0.95 16.15
C ALA A 327 1.60 -0.53 16.90
N GLY A 328 2.10 0.68 16.63
CA GLY A 328 3.34 1.16 17.24
C GLY A 328 4.05 2.27 16.43
N ASN A 329 5.16 2.74 16.98
CA ASN A 329 6.05 3.71 16.34
C ASN A 329 7.21 2.97 15.67
N TYR A 330 7.53 3.37 14.44
CA TYR A 330 8.55 2.73 13.62
C TYR A 330 9.36 3.80 12.88
N PHE A 331 10.52 3.38 12.39
CA PHE A 331 11.41 4.19 11.59
C PHE A 331 11.73 3.49 10.28
N ILE A 332 11.94 4.27 9.23
CA ILE A 332 12.50 3.83 7.96
C ILE A 332 13.92 4.37 7.89
N ARG A 333 14.87 3.52 7.51
CA ARG A 333 16.25 3.90 7.22
C ARG A 333 16.55 3.60 5.76
N VAL A 334 16.90 4.62 5.00
CA VAL A 334 17.51 4.47 3.66
C VAL A 334 19.00 4.74 3.81
N TYR A 335 19.86 3.85 3.31
CA TYR A 335 21.31 4.02 3.50
C TYR A 335 22.14 3.57 2.30
N SER A 336 23.25 4.28 2.05
CA SER A 336 24.16 3.95 0.96
C SER A 336 24.98 2.70 1.28
N GLN A 337 25.11 1.80 0.29
CA GLN A 337 25.99 0.61 0.34
C GLN A 337 27.33 0.84 -0.41
N GLY A 338 27.52 2.03 -0.98
CA GLY A 338 28.70 2.38 -1.74
C GLY A 338 28.37 3.29 -2.93
N GLY A 339 29.02 4.45 -2.97
CA GLY A 339 28.79 5.46 -3.99
C GLY A 339 27.65 6.42 -3.65
N ASN A 340 27.42 7.34 -4.58
CA ASN A 340 26.53 8.48 -4.40
C ASN A 340 25.23 8.23 -5.16
N THR A 341 24.09 8.28 -4.47
CA THR A 341 22.80 8.07 -5.13
C THR A 341 21.72 8.98 -4.58
N ASN A 342 20.98 9.58 -5.51
CA ASN A 342 19.68 10.14 -5.18
C ASN A 342 18.68 8.99 -5.08
N TYR A 343 17.58 9.20 -4.37
CA TYR A 343 16.50 8.23 -4.31
C TYR A 343 15.14 8.91 -4.18
N LYS A 344 14.09 8.16 -4.50
CA LYS A 344 12.70 8.50 -4.21
C LYS A 344 12.11 7.40 -3.32
N LEU A 345 11.87 7.73 -2.07
CA LEU A 345 11.17 6.89 -1.12
C LEU A 345 9.66 7.08 -1.30
N LYS A 346 8.97 6.02 -1.70
CA LYS A 346 7.51 5.95 -1.83
C LYS A 346 6.94 5.12 -0.70
N VAL A 347 5.99 5.68 0.05
CA VAL A 347 5.34 5.03 1.21
C VAL A 347 3.83 5.15 1.12
N PHE A 348 3.12 4.05 1.34
CA PHE A 348 1.66 4.01 1.48
C PHE A 348 1.21 2.77 2.26
N GLU A 349 0.02 2.84 2.86
CA GLU A 349 -0.64 1.68 3.45
C GLU A 349 -1.38 0.88 2.36
N ASN A 350 -1.25 -0.45 2.36
CA ASN A 350 -2.04 -1.33 1.51
C ASN A 350 -3.20 -1.91 2.32
N PHE A 351 -4.43 -1.74 1.85
CA PHE A 351 -5.56 -2.42 2.42
C PHE A 351 -5.89 -3.60 1.51
N ALA A 352 -6.16 -4.77 2.10
CA ALA A 352 -6.69 -5.89 1.33
C ALA A 352 -8.12 -5.55 0.90
N PRO A 353 -8.63 -6.13 -0.19
CA PRO A 353 -10.00 -5.89 -0.63
C PRO A 353 -10.96 -6.20 0.52
N THR A 354 -11.64 -5.18 1.02
CA THR A 354 -12.38 -5.28 2.28
C THR A 354 -13.65 -6.10 2.19
N ALA A 355 -14.35 -6.05 1.07
CA ALA A 355 -15.57 -6.83 0.88
C ALA A 355 -15.82 -7.19 -0.59
N LEU A 356 -16.16 -8.45 -0.82
CA LEU A 356 -16.72 -9.02 -2.02
C LEU A 356 -18.18 -9.40 -1.72
N ASP A 357 -19.06 -9.17 -2.69
CA ASP A 357 -20.43 -9.68 -2.66
C ASP A 357 -20.92 -9.98 -4.08
N PHE A 358 -21.69 -11.05 -4.23
CA PHE A 358 -22.33 -11.46 -5.47
C PHE A 358 -23.51 -12.40 -5.21
N LYS A 359 -24.50 -12.39 -6.12
CA LYS A 359 -25.61 -13.35 -6.15
C LYS A 359 -25.71 -14.02 -7.53
N LEU A 360 -26.09 -15.29 -7.53
CA LEU A 360 -26.38 -16.02 -8.78
C LEU A 360 -27.71 -15.54 -9.35
N ASN A 361 -27.77 -15.32 -10.66
CA ASN A 361 -29.02 -14.96 -11.34
C ASN A 361 -30.06 -16.08 -11.28
N ASN A 362 -29.59 -17.35 -11.31
CA ASN A 362 -30.42 -18.54 -11.19
C ASN A 362 -29.67 -19.63 -10.39
N THR A 363 -30.37 -20.30 -9.48
CA THR A 363 -29.85 -21.37 -8.62
C THR A 363 -30.30 -22.77 -9.04
N SER A 364 -31.08 -22.90 -10.11
CA SER A 364 -31.48 -24.19 -10.70
C SER A 364 -31.12 -24.23 -12.19
N LEU A 365 -30.07 -24.97 -12.52
CA LEU A 365 -29.40 -24.97 -13.82
C LEU A 365 -29.41 -26.38 -14.45
N LYS A 366 -29.24 -26.45 -15.76
CA LYS A 366 -28.94 -27.69 -16.51
C LYS A 366 -27.43 -27.83 -16.70
N PRO A 367 -26.93 -29.04 -16.99
CA PRO A 367 -25.51 -29.25 -17.30
C PRO A 367 -25.02 -28.41 -18.49
N THR A 368 -25.91 -27.98 -19.38
CA THR A 368 -25.60 -27.17 -20.57
C THR A 368 -25.85 -25.67 -20.38
N ASP A 369 -26.40 -25.25 -19.24
CA ASP A 369 -26.74 -23.85 -19.01
C ASP A 369 -25.48 -23.02 -18.73
N THR A 370 -25.65 -21.70 -18.78
CA THR A 370 -24.64 -20.74 -18.35
C THR A 370 -24.98 -20.28 -16.94
N LEU A 371 -24.03 -20.43 -16.02
CA LEU A 371 -24.08 -19.79 -14.72
C LEU A 371 -23.68 -18.32 -14.90
N SER A 372 -24.53 -17.40 -14.43
CA SER A 372 -24.30 -15.96 -14.59
C SER A 372 -24.47 -15.21 -13.27
N ILE A 373 -23.64 -14.18 -13.12
CA ILE A 373 -23.66 -13.19 -12.06
C ILE A 373 -23.61 -11.82 -12.74
N ASN A 374 -24.69 -11.06 -12.62
CA ASN A 374 -24.78 -9.71 -13.18
C ASN A 374 -24.60 -8.62 -12.12
N SER A 375 -24.97 -8.90 -10.86
CA SER A 375 -24.80 -8.01 -9.73
C SER A 375 -23.70 -8.53 -8.80
N ALA A 376 -22.47 -8.08 -9.04
CA ALA A 376 -21.35 -8.30 -8.13
C ALA A 376 -20.52 -7.04 -7.93
N TRP A 377 -19.98 -6.90 -6.72
CA TRP A 377 -19.07 -5.83 -6.40
C TRP A 377 -17.94 -6.31 -5.50
N VAL A 378 -16.80 -5.63 -5.66
CA VAL A 378 -15.67 -5.70 -4.76
C VAL A 378 -15.39 -4.29 -4.27
N SER A 379 -15.07 -4.16 -2.99
CA SER A 379 -14.68 -2.89 -2.38
C SER A 379 -13.32 -3.03 -1.74
N ASP A 380 -12.50 -2.01 -1.95
CA ASP A 380 -11.18 -1.91 -1.38
C ASP A 380 -10.94 -0.51 -0.82
N LYS A 381 -10.47 -0.44 0.41
CA LYS A 381 -10.42 0.81 1.17
C LYS A 381 -9.45 1.82 0.58
N ASN A 382 -8.38 1.35 -0.08
CA ASN A 382 -7.39 2.19 -0.77
C ASN A 382 -7.67 2.37 -2.28
N GLY A 383 -8.81 1.91 -2.77
CA GLY A 383 -9.20 2.03 -4.18
C GLY A 383 -9.09 0.72 -4.96
N VAL A 384 -9.88 0.56 -6.02
CA VAL A 384 -10.00 -0.74 -6.74
C VAL A 384 -9.01 -0.95 -7.89
N SER A 385 -8.08 -0.02 -8.09
CA SER A 385 -7.16 -0.03 -9.24
C SER A 385 -6.13 -1.18 -9.21
N ASP A 386 -5.93 -1.76 -8.04
CA ASP A 386 -5.02 -2.85 -7.76
C ASP A 386 -5.74 -4.17 -7.47
N ILE A 387 -7.07 -4.25 -7.62
CA ILE A 387 -7.78 -5.53 -7.70
C ILE A 387 -7.22 -6.33 -8.88
N SER A 388 -6.77 -7.55 -8.60
CA SER A 388 -6.20 -8.44 -9.60
C SER A 388 -7.25 -9.37 -10.19
N LYS A 389 -8.04 -10.02 -9.33
CA LYS A 389 -9.01 -11.04 -9.74
C LYS A 389 -10.04 -11.34 -8.67
N VAL A 390 -11.15 -11.94 -9.06
CA VAL A 390 -12.00 -12.75 -8.17
C VAL A 390 -11.81 -14.21 -8.56
N ASP A 391 -11.20 -14.95 -7.64
CA ASP A 391 -10.94 -16.38 -7.73
C ASP A 391 -12.25 -17.14 -7.54
N PHE A 392 -12.70 -17.86 -8.57
CA PHE A 392 -13.94 -18.64 -8.50
C PHE A 392 -13.67 -20.14 -8.49
N ARG A 393 -14.30 -20.84 -7.56
CA ARG A 393 -14.22 -22.31 -7.45
C ARG A 393 -15.59 -22.91 -7.17
N ILE A 394 -15.89 -24.05 -7.77
CA ILE A 394 -17.13 -24.79 -7.54
C ILE A 394 -16.84 -25.98 -6.62
N GLN A 395 -17.55 -26.05 -5.50
CA GLN A 395 -17.56 -27.23 -4.63
C GLN A 395 -18.63 -28.21 -5.08
N LYS A 396 -18.27 -29.48 -5.21
CA LYS A 396 -19.22 -30.59 -5.39
C LYS A 396 -19.77 -31.04 -4.03
N ALA A 397 -20.85 -31.82 -4.06
CA ALA A 397 -21.46 -32.41 -2.86
C ALA A 397 -20.50 -33.31 -2.05
N ASP A 398 -19.51 -33.92 -2.69
CA ASP A 398 -18.47 -34.74 -2.04
C ASP A 398 -17.36 -33.90 -1.37
N GLY A 399 -17.44 -32.57 -1.45
CA GLY A 399 -16.48 -31.63 -0.90
C GLY A 399 -15.30 -31.30 -1.81
N SER A 400 -15.14 -31.99 -2.94
CA SER A 400 -14.08 -31.71 -3.92
C SER A 400 -14.33 -30.39 -4.67
N TRP A 401 -13.23 -29.76 -5.09
CA TRP A 401 -13.25 -28.45 -5.76
C TRP A 401 -12.94 -28.57 -7.25
N ILE A 402 -13.65 -27.80 -8.06
CA ILE A 402 -13.35 -27.54 -9.47
C ILE A 402 -12.90 -26.08 -9.56
N ASP A 403 -11.71 -25.87 -10.11
CA ASP A 403 -11.22 -24.55 -10.47
C ASP A 403 -11.90 -24.08 -11.75
N VAL A 404 -12.42 -22.87 -11.76
CA VAL A 404 -13.10 -22.28 -12.93
C VAL A 404 -12.46 -20.94 -13.28
N ALA A 405 -12.79 -20.39 -14.44
CA ALA A 405 -12.19 -19.12 -14.85
C ALA A 405 -12.46 -18.00 -13.83
N ASP A 406 -11.47 -17.14 -13.62
CA ASP A 406 -11.58 -16.00 -12.70
C ASP A 406 -12.24 -14.79 -13.38
N ALA A 407 -12.87 -13.92 -12.58
CA ALA A 407 -13.22 -12.58 -13.06
C ALA A 407 -12.00 -11.66 -12.94
N THR A 408 -11.58 -11.06 -14.06
CA THR A 408 -10.39 -10.19 -14.15
C THR A 408 -10.70 -8.79 -14.70
N LYS A 409 -11.96 -8.55 -15.10
CA LYS A 409 -12.42 -7.27 -15.62
C LYS A 409 -13.31 -6.60 -14.59
N PHE A 410 -12.88 -5.42 -14.17
CA PHE A 410 -13.55 -4.63 -13.13
C PHE A 410 -13.84 -3.24 -13.69
N THR A 411 -15.06 -2.77 -13.46
CA THR A 411 -15.46 -1.41 -13.77
C THR A 411 -15.51 -0.65 -12.46
N ALA A 412 -14.51 0.21 -12.23
CA ALA A 412 -14.46 1.08 -11.08
C ALA A 412 -15.71 1.97 -11.05
N ASP A 413 -16.33 2.10 -9.88
CA ASP A 413 -17.46 2.99 -9.70
C ASP A 413 -16.98 4.44 -9.84
N SER A 414 -17.53 5.14 -10.83
CA SER A 414 -17.15 6.53 -11.12
C SER A 414 -17.45 7.51 -9.96
N SER A 415 -18.33 7.14 -9.04
CA SER A 415 -18.69 7.91 -7.84
C SER A 415 -17.92 7.45 -6.59
N ASN A 416 -17.39 6.22 -6.59
CA ASN A 416 -16.65 5.64 -5.49
C ASN A 416 -15.43 4.83 -5.97
N ALA A 417 -14.26 5.46 -5.98
CA ALA A 417 -13.01 4.81 -6.41
C ALA A 417 -12.63 3.57 -5.59
N ASN A 418 -13.26 3.37 -4.42
CA ASN A 418 -13.07 2.23 -3.52
C ASN A 418 -14.03 1.08 -3.78
N LYS A 419 -14.89 1.17 -4.81
CA LYS A 419 -15.80 0.10 -5.22
C LYS A 419 -15.67 -0.16 -6.71
N ALA A 420 -15.71 -1.43 -7.11
CA ALA A 420 -15.76 -1.85 -8.50
C ALA A 420 -16.87 -2.87 -8.67
N SER A 421 -17.55 -2.76 -9.81
CA SER A 421 -18.49 -3.77 -10.28
C SER A 421 -17.78 -4.75 -11.21
N PHE A 422 -18.30 -5.97 -11.27
CA PHE A 422 -17.93 -6.94 -12.29
C PHE A 422 -19.12 -7.84 -12.60
N SER A 423 -19.09 -8.44 -13.79
CA SER A 423 -19.99 -9.53 -14.15
C SER A 423 -19.19 -10.81 -14.35
N TYR A 424 -19.86 -11.94 -14.20
CA TYR A 424 -19.25 -13.24 -14.37
C TYR A 424 -20.19 -14.17 -15.12
N SER A 425 -19.64 -14.92 -16.07
CA SER A 425 -20.38 -15.89 -16.86
C SER A 425 -19.54 -17.14 -17.07
N LEU A 426 -20.14 -18.29 -16.82
CA LEU A 426 -19.50 -19.59 -16.89
C LEU A 426 -20.42 -20.60 -17.57
N SER A 427 -20.02 -21.08 -18.75
CA SER A 427 -20.69 -22.19 -19.43
C SER A 427 -20.46 -23.49 -18.65
N LEU A 428 -21.52 -24.17 -18.23
CA LEU A 428 -21.41 -25.44 -17.49
C LEU A 428 -21.16 -26.63 -18.42
N SER A 429 -21.38 -26.47 -19.73
CA SER A 429 -21.31 -27.55 -20.73
C SER A 429 -19.96 -28.27 -20.76
N SER A 430 -18.86 -27.57 -20.51
CA SER A 430 -17.51 -28.13 -20.49
C SER A 430 -17.13 -28.79 -19.16
N LEU A 431 -17.90 -28.55 -18.10
CA LEU A 431 -17.61 -29.04 -16.75
C LEU A 431 -18.23 -30.43 -16.48
N ASN A 432 -19.14 -30.90 -17.35
CA ASN A 432 -19.81 -32.20 -17.25
C ASN A 432 -20.36 -32.49 -15.84
N LEU A 433 -21.00 -31.49 -15.24
CA LEU A 433 -21.56 -31.63 -13.90
C LEU A 433 -22.73 -32.63 -13.90
N ALA A 434 -22.70 -33.58 -12.98
CA ALA A 434 -23.81 -34.49 -12.74
C ALA A 434 -25.00 -33.76 -12.08
N VAL A 435 -26.15 -34.43 -11.98
CA VAL A 435 -27.27 -33.92 -11.19
C VAL A 435 -26.87 -33.84 -9.73
N GLY A 436 -27.11 -32.70 -9.09
CA GLY A 436 -26.75 -32.51 -7.69
C GLY A 436 -26.69 -31.05 -7.26
N THR A 437 -26.33 -30.84 -5.99
CA THR A 437 -26.13 -29.52 -5.39
C THR A 437 -24.65 -29.15 -5.40
N TYR A 438 -24.38 -27.90 -5.75
CA TYR A 438 -23.05 -27.33 -5.90
C TYR A 438 -22.97 -25.98 -5.20
N THR A 439 -21.78 -25.59 -4.76
CA THR A 439 -21.54 -24.27 -4.17
C THR A 439 -20.48 -23.52 -4.97
N LEU A 440 -20.83 -22.39 -5.56
CA LEU A 440 -19.86 -21.46 -6.11
C LEU A 440 -19.27 -20.63 -4.97
N GLN A 441 -17.96 -20.62 -4.86
CA GLN A 441 -17.20 -19.78 -3.94
C GLN A 441 -16.44 -18.72 -4.74
N GLY A 442 -16.44 -17.47 -4.25
CA GLY A 442 -15.59 -16.40 -4.76
C GLY A 442 -14.77 -15.74 -3.65
N ILE A 443 -13.53 -15.37 -3.98
CA ILE A 443 -12.63 -14.57 -3.13
C ILE A 443 -11.92 -13.53 -4.02
N ALA A 444 -12.00 -12.26 -3.67
CA ALA A 444 -11.28 -11.21 -4.38
C ALA A 444 -9.84 -11.13 -3.88
N TYR A 445 -8.91 -10.91 -4.82
CA TYR A 445 -7.49 -10.72 -4.54
C TYR A 445 -7.00 -9.42 -5.19
N ASP A 446 -6.19 -8.67 -4.44
CA ASP A 446 -5.41 -7.57 -4.99
C ASP A 446 -4.15 -8.08 -5.72
N LYS A 447 -3.40 -7.19 -6.37
CA LYS A 447 -2.13 -7.49 -7.07
C LYS A 447 -1.01 -7.91 -6.11
N THR A 448 -1.20 -7.77 -4.80
CA THR A 448 -0.29 -8.26 -3.75
C THR A 448 -0.73 -9.61 -3.19
N ASN A 449 -1.80 -10.19 -3.74
CA ASN A 449 -2.41 -11.45 -3.34
C ASN A 449 -3.04 -11.45 -1.93
N ALA A 450 -3.40 -10.26 -1.43
CA ALA A 450 -4.21 -10.13 -0.21
C ALA A 450 -5.70 -10.35 -0.55
N ALA A 451 -6.41 -11.06 0.34
CA ALA A 451 -7.74 -11.61 0.05
C ALA A 451 -8.88 -10.86 0.76
N SER A 452 -10.04 -10.84 0.13
CA SER A 452 -11.32 -10.42 0.74
C SER A 452 -11.95 -11.47 1.64
N ASN A 453 -13.12 -11.14 2.19
CA ASN A 453 -14.06 -12.16 2.66
C ASN A 453 -14.38 -13.18 1.56
N THR A 454 -14.77 -14.37 1.98
CA THR A 454 -15.27 -15.42 1.09
C THR A 454 -16.78 -15.32 0.94
N VAL A 455 -17.28 -15.33 -0.29
CA VAL A 455 -18.71 -15.37 -0.61
C VAL A 455 -19.05 -16.73 -1.22
N LYS A 456 -20.20 -17.30 -0.81
CA LYS A 456 -20.67 -18.60 -1.29
C LYS A 456 -22.12 -18.52 -1.75
N GLN A 457 -22.40 -19.08 -2.92
CA GLN A 457 -23.75 -19.21 -3.47
C GLN A 457 -24.01 -20.67 -3.84
N THR A 458 -25.17 -21.20 -3.47
CA THR A 458 -25.54 -22.59 -3.75
C THR A 458 -26.44 -22.66 -4.97
N PHE A 459 -26.20 -23.62 -5.86
CA PHE A 459 -27.05 -23.93 -7.01
C PHE A 459 -27.21 -25.44 -7.19
N THR A 460 -28.17 -25.83 -8.01
CA THR A 460 -28.50 -27.23 -8.32
C THR A 460 -28.42 -27.46 -9.83
N VAL A 461 -27.90 -28.62 -10.22
CA VAL A 461 -27.88 -29.10 -11.61
C VAL A 461 -28.93 -30.21 -11.76
N THR A 462 -29.79 -30.14 -12.77
CA THR A 462 -30.88 -31.13 -13.00
C THR A 462 -30.99 -31.54 -14.48
N THR A 463 -31.37 -32.80 -14.77
CA THR A 463 -31.43 -33.40 -16.13
C THR A 463 -32.82 -33.42 -16.76
N THR A 464 -33.86 -33.12 -16.01
CA THR A 464 -35.25 -33.11 -16.49
C THR A 464 -35.77 -31.70 -16.32
N PRO A 465 -36.50 -31.12 -17.28
CA PRO A 465 -37.17 -29.88 -16.98
C PRO A 465 -38.06 -30.16 -15.78
N THR A 466 -37.96 -29.35 -14.74
CA THR A 466 -39.19 -29.01 -14.02
C THR A 466 -40.04 -28.23 -15.02
N THR A 467 -40.64 -28.94 -15.97
CA THR A 467 -42.04 -28.72 -16.28
C THR A 467 -42.82 -29.28 -15.10
N THR A 468 -42.68 -28.69 -13.91
CA THR A 468 -43.88 -28.00 -13.50
C THR A 468 -44.08 -27.00 -14.62
N ALA A 469 -45.07 -27.23 -15.48
CA ALA A 469 -45.84 -26.09 -15.97
C ALA A 469 -45.82 -25.13 -14.79
N SER A 470 -45.11 -23.98 -14.92
CA SER A 470 -45.11 -22.95 -13.89
C SER A 470 -46.55 -22.94 -13.47
N ALA A 471 -46.84 -23.45 -12.26
CA ALA A 471 -48.20 -23.72 -11.87
C ALA A 471 -48.69 -22.31 -11.72
N THR A 472 -49.23 -21.77 -12.83
CA THR A 472 -49.00 -20.39 -13.30
C THR A 472 -48.90 -19.59 -12.04
N VAL A 473 -47.68 -19.25 -11.59
CA VAL A 473 -47.57 -18.77 -10.20
C VAL A 473 -48.42 -17.53 -10.24
N GLN A 474 -49.63 -17.62 -9.70
CA GLN A 474 -50.66 -16.60 -9.80
C GLN A 474 -50.34 -15.61 -8.70
N ASP A 475 -49.08 -15.21 -8.66
CA ASP A 475 -48.58 -14.11 -7.88
C ASP A 475 -48.69 -12.85 -8.73
N TRP A 476 -48.50 -11.74 -8.06
CA TRP A 476 -48.63 -10.45 -8.70
C TRP A 476 -47.56 -10.27 -9.80
N PHE A 477 -46.34 -10.76 -9.59
CA PHE A 477 -45.23 -10.59 -10.54
C PHE A 477 -45.52 -11.24 -11.89
N SER A 478 -45.88 -12.53 -11.91
CA SER A 478 -46.17 -13.26 -13.16
C SER A 478 -47.47 -12.85 -13.85
N GLN A 479 -48.35 -12.10 -13.18
CA GLN A 479 -49.57 -11.54 -13.78
C GLN A 479 -49.39 -10.15 -14.37
N ASN A 480 -48.42 -9.38 -13.87
CA ASN A 480 -48.32 -7.95 -14.17
C ASN A 480 -47.03 -7.57 -14.89
N LEU A 481 -45.97 -8.38 -14.78
CA LEU A 481 -44.72 -8.20 -15.50
C LEU A 481 -44.67 -9.17 -16.70
N LEU A 482 -43.88 -8.81 -17.71
CA LEU A 482 -43.79 -9.51 -19.00
C LEU A 482 -42.45 -10.20 -19.19
N ASP A 483 -41.37 -9.57 -18.75
CA ASP A 483 -40.03 -10.10 -18.87
C ASP A 483 -39.74 -11.17 -17.80
N GLN A 484 -39.31 -12.36 -18.25
CA GLN A 484 -39.13 -13.51 -17.36
C GLN A 484 -37.95 -13.35 -16.41
N GLN A 485 -36.91 -12.63 -16.83
CA GLN A 485 -35.76 -12.35 -15.98
C GLN A 485 -36.14 -11.40 -14.85
N LEU A 486 -36.82 -10.29 -15.18
CA LEU A 486 -37.30 -9.30 -14.21
C LEU A 486 -38.37 -9.86 -13.28
N ILE A 487 -39.27 -10.73 -13.78
CA ILE A 487 -40.22 -11.46 -12.93
C ILE A 487 -39.47 -12.24 -11.85
N THR A 488 -38.47 -13.02 -12.24
CA THR A 488 -37.74 -13.90 -11.32
C THR A 488 -36.90 -13.09 -10.34
N LEU A 489 -36.16 -12.10 -10.84
CA LEU A 489 -35.30 -11.23 -10.04
C LEU A 489 -36.12 -10.44 -9.02
N THR A 490 -37.14 -9.71 -9.49
CA THR A 490 -37.92 -8.82 -8.64
C THR A 490 -38.70 -9.59 -7.57
N ARG A 491 -39.24 -10.77 -7.91
CA ARG A 491 -39.89 -11.67 -6.94
C ARG A 491 -38.93 -12.02 -5.80
N ASN A 492 -37.69 -12.35 -6.12
CA ASN A 492 -36.70 -12.75 -5.13
C ASN A 492 -36.24 -11.58 -4.28
N LEU A 493 -36.02 -10.40 -4.88
CA LEU A 493 -35.60 -9.21 -4.14
C LEU A 493 -36.72 -8.70 -3.21
N ALA A 494 -37.98 -8.72 -3.67
CA ALA A 494 -39.12 -8.29 -2.87
C ALA A 494 -39.65 -9.35 -1.88
N ALA A 495 -38.93 -10.46 -1.68
CA ALA A 495 -39.38 -11.58 -0.85
C ALA A 495 -39.52 -11.21 0.64
N ASP A 496 -38.80 -10.19 1.10
CA ASP A 496 -38.90 -9.62 2.44
C ASP A 496 -40.03 -8.58 2.57
N GLY A 497 -40.79 -8.36 1.49
CA GLY A 497 -41.85 -7.36 1.41
C GLY A 497 -41.36 -5.93 1.20
N ASN A 498 -40.07 -5.73 0.96
CA ASN A 498 -39.43 -4.43 0.79
C ASN A 498 -38.62 -4.38 -0.52
N LEU A 499 -38.54 -3.21 -1.14
CA LEU A 499 -37.60 -2.96 -2.23
C LEU A 499 -36.71 -1.79 -1.82
N SER A 500 -35.50 -2.13 -1.37
CA SER A 500 -34.50 -1.16 -0.95
C SER A 500 -33.87 -0.42 -2.14
N ARG A 501 -33.08 0.63 -1.86
CA ARG A 501 -32.26 1.32 -2.87
C ARG A 501 -31.38 0.33 -3.64
N GLN A 502 -30.80 -0.64 -2.94
CA GLN A 502 -29.93 -1.64 -3.54
C GLN A 502 -30.72 -2.60 -4.43
N ASP A 503 -31.89 -3.06 -3.99
CA ASP A 503 -32.74 -3.94 -4.81
C ASP A 503 -33.16 -3.26 -6.11
N MET A 504 -33.53 -1.97 -6.04
CA MET A 504 -33.87 -1.20 -7.24
C MET A 504 -32.68 -1.01 -8.17
N LEU A 505 -31.48 -0.74 -7.64
CA LEU A 505 -30.24 -0.71 -8.43
C LEU A 505 -29.96 -2.05 -9.11
N ASP A 506 -30.23 -3.17 -8.43
CA ASP A 506 -30.05 -4.50 -9.00
C ASP A 506 -31.09 -4.78 -10.10
N ILE A 507 -32.33 -4.34 -9.94
CA ILE A 507 -33.36 -4.42 -10.99
C ILE A 507 -32.94 -3.59 -12.22
N PHE A 508 -32.49 -2.35 -12.04
CA PHE A 508 -32.10 -1.46 -13.14
C PHE A 508 -30.92 -1.99 -13.97
N ARG A 509 -29.97 -2.69 -13.33
CA ARG A 509 -28.84 -3.30 -14.04
C ARG A 509 -29.21 -4.53 -14.86
N ASN A 510 -30.28 -5.21 -14.50
CA ASN A 510 -30.75 -6.43 -15.17
C ASN A 510 -31.90 -6.16 -16.16
N VAL A 511 -32.33 -4.91 -16.28
CA VAL A 511 -33.31 -4.39 -17.27
C VAL A 511 -32.71 -4.27 -18.69
N GLN A 512 -31.53 -4.83 -18.93
CA GLN A 512 -30.73 -4.56 -20.12
C GLN A 512 -30.17 -5.87 -20.71
N ASP A 513 -30.93 -6.97 -20.60
CA ASP A 513 -30.38 -8.32 -20.79
C ASP A 513 -29.89 -8.61 -22.22
N ASP A 514 -30.38 -7.86 -23.21
CA ASP A 514 -29.95 -7.89 -24.62
C ASP A 514 -29.19 -6.63 -25.08
N SER A 515 -28.49 -5.93 -24.16
CA SER A 515 -27.74 -4.68 -24.42
C SER A 515 -28.58 -3.47 -24.86
N LYS A 516 -29.91 -3.59 -24.83
CA LYS A 516 -30.89 -2.51 -25.06
C LYS A 516 -32.07 -2.71 -24.13
N VAL A 517 -32.77 -1.60 -23.85
CA VAL A 517 -34.05 -1.63 -23.13
C VAL A 517 -35.19 -1.81 -24.13
N ASP A 518 -35.93 -2.89 -24.03
CA ASP A 518 -37.04 -3.26 -24.90
C ASP A 518 -38.41 -2.79 -24.37
N ALA A 519 -39.48 -3.12 -25.12
CA ALA A 519 -40.83 -2.70 -24.76
C ALA A 519 -41.39 -3.40 -23.51
N ASN A 520 -40.96 -4.63 -23.23
CA ASN A 520 -41.38 -5.38 -22.05
C ASN A 520 -40.70 -4.79 -20.81
N GLU A 521 -39.40 -4.52 -20.87
CA GLU A 521 -38.63 -3.95 -19.76
C GLU A 521 -39.14 -2.56 -19.36
N VAL A 522 -39.45 -1.68 -20.34
CA VAL A 522 -40.06 -0.37 -20.05
C VAL A 522 -41.42 -0.52 -19.35
N LYS A 523 -42.25 -1.45 -19.82
CA LYS A 523 -43.56 -1.69 -19.23
C LYS A 523 -43.46 -2.27 -17.83
N ASP A 524 -42.52 -3.18 -17.61
CA ASP A 524 -42.29 -3.84 -16.33
C ASP A 524 -41.77 -2.87 -15.29
N LEU A 525 -40.81 -2.01 -15.65
CA LEU A 525 -40.34 -0.93 -14.79
C LEU A 525 -41.48 -0.02 -14.32
N ARG A 526 -42.31 0.45 -15.25
CA ARG A 526 -43.45 1.32 -14.94
C ARG A 526 -44.50 0.61 -14.08
N THR A 527 -44.75 -0.66 -14.37
CA THR A 527 -45.69 -1.49 -13.60
C THR A 527 -45.18 -1.73 -12.18
N LEU A 528 -43.89 -2.01 -12.03
CA LEU A 528 -43.25 -2.21 -10.76
C LEU A 528 -43.30 -0.95 -9.89
N VAL A 529 -42.83 0.19 -10.37
CA VAL A 529 -42.86 1.43 -9.57
C VAL A 529 -44.29 1.89 -9.25
N GLY A 530 -45.25 1.62 -10.15
CA GLY A 530 -46.68 1.86 -9.94
C GLY A 530 -47.31 0.98 -8.85
N ALA A 531 -46.73 -0.18 -8.57
CA ALA A 531 -47.21 -1.13 -7.57
C ALA A 531 -46.77 -0.83 -6.13
N SER A 532 -46.39 0.42 -5.84
CA SER A 532 -45.82 0.88 -4.57
C SER A 532 -46.62 0.62 -3.28
N THR A 533 -47.84 0.09 -3.36
CA THR A 533 -48.63 -0.35 -2.20
C THR A 533 -48.41 -1.83 -1.85
N ARG A 534 -47.73 -2.60 -2.70
CA ARG A 534 -47.49 -4.05 -2.52
C ARG A 534 -46.25 -4.37 -1.70
N PHE A 535 -45.24 -3.51 -1.78
CA PHE A 535 -43.97 -3.63 -1.06
C PHE A 535 -43.65 -2.27 -0.44
N SER A 536 -42.96 -2.28 0.69
CA SER A 536 -42.42 -1.03 1.23
C SER A 536 -41.27 -0.55 0.37
N MET A 537 -41.19 0.76 0.18
CA MET A 537 -40.05 1.47 -0.38
C MET A 537 -39.85 2.73 0.45
N GLN A 538 -38.60 3.12 0.67
CA GLN A 538 -38.33 4.46 1.19
C GLN A 538 -38.79 5.50 0.17
N ASP A 539 -39.40 6.59 0.62
CA ASP A 539 -39.88 7.68 -0.24
C ASP A 539 -38.85 8.15 -1.29
N PRO A 540 -37.57 8.40 -0.95
CA PRO A 540 -36.55 8.75 -1.95
C PRO A 540 -36.40 7.66 -3.01
N VAL A 541 -36.34 6.38 -2.62
CA VAL A 541 -36.18 5.25 -3.55
C VAL A 541 -37.37 5.20 -4.50
N LYS A 542 -38.59 5.27 -3.97
CA LYS A 542 -39.82 5.26 -4.77
C LYS A 542 -39.86 6.41 -5.79
N TRP A 543 -39.58 7.63 -5.34
CA TRP A 543 -39.64 8.80 -6.20
C TRP A 543 -38.58 8.75 -7.30
N LEU A 544 -37.34 8.40 -6.95
CA LEU A 544 -36.23 8.28 -7.90
C LEU A 544 -36.46 7.13 -8.89
N SER A 545 -36.94 5.97 -8.43
CA SER A 545 -37.28 4.85 -9.32
C SER A 545 -38.37 5.22 -10.32
N THR A 546 -39.34 6.03 -9.89
CA THR A 546 -40.38 6.56 -10.79
C THR A 546 -39.77 7.43 -11.89
N GLN A 547 -38.75 8.24 -11.59
CA GLN A 547 -38.06 9.04 -12.61
C GLN A 547 -37.25 8.18 -13.60
N VAL A 548 -36.58 7.12 -13.12
CA VAL A 548 -35.88 6.15 -13.99
C VAL A 548 -36.89 5.47 -14.92
N ALA A 549 -37.97 4.91 -14.38
CA ALA A 549 -39.00 4.23 -15.17
C ALA A 549 -39.69 5.18 -16.18
N ASN A 550 -39.91 6.44 -15.80
CA ASN A 550 -40.50 7.43 -16.70
C ASN A 550 -39.55 7.89 -17.81
N GLY A 551 -38.25 7.97 -17.53
CA GLY A 551 -37.22 8.30 -18.50
C GLY A 551 -36.85 7.16 -19.46
N ALA A 552 -37.14 5.91 -19.07
CA ALA A 552 -36.89 4.73 -19.91
C ALA A 552 -37.74 4.77 -21.18
N SER A 553 -37.11 4.45 -22.32
CA SER A 553 -37.75 4.36 -23.63
C SER A 553 -37.34 3.09 -24.35
N VAL A 554 -38.22 2.59 -25.23
CA VAL A 554 -37.93 1.45 -26.10
C VAL A 554 -36.71 1.74 -26.97
N ASP A 555 -35.87 0.74 -27.18
CA ASP A 555 -34.60 0.79 -27.92
C ASP A 555 -33.50 1.67 -27.29
N MET A 556 -33.68 2.15 -26.05
CA MET A 556 -32.63 2.87 -25.33
C MET A 556 -31.41 1.95 -25.15
N ALA A 557 -30.21 2.45 -25.48
CA ALA A 557 -28.99 1.69 -25.26
C ALA A 557 -28.79 1.44 -23.76
N ALA A 558 -28.36 0.22 -23.41
CA ALA A 558 -27.98 -0.16 -22.05
C ALA A 558 -27.06 0.88 -21.37
N SER A 559 -26.01 1.31 -22.09
CA SER A 559 -25.07 2.33 -21.63
C SER A 559 -25.73 3.68 -21.33
N ASP A 560 -26.74 4.07 -22.10
CA ASP A 560 -27.43 5.35 -21.94
C ASP A 560 -28.42 5.29 -20.78
N PHE A 561 -29.12 4.16 -20.62
CA PHE A 561 -29.97 3.90 -19.46
C PHE A 561 -29.16 3.98 -18.16
N GLU A 562 -28.03 3.27 -18.09
CA GLU A 562 -27.17 3.27 -16.91
C GLU A 562 -26.53 4.64 -16.67
N SER A 563 -25.93 5.27 -17.69
CA SER A 563 -25.19 6.52 -17.50
C SER A 563 -26.09 7.75 -17.31
N SER A 564 -27.25 7.80 -17.98
CA SER A 564 -28.08 9.00 -18.04
C SER A 564 -29.30 8.97 -17.12
N LEU A 565 -29.87 7.78 -16.85
CA LEU A 565 -31.02 7.62 -15.95
C LEU A 565 -30.58 7.15 -14.57
N VAL A 566 -30.00 5.95 -14.48
CA VAL A 566 -29.54 5.40 -13.19
C VAL A 566 -28.44 6.28 -12.59
N GLY A 567 -27.49 6.70 -13.44
CA GLY A 567 -26.43 7.64 -13.10
C GLY A 567 -26.93 8.95 -12.51
N ARG A 568 -27.98 9.52 -13.09
CA ARG A 568 -28.59 10.77 -12.62
C ARG A 568 -29.38 10.59 -11.32
N TRP A 569 -30.24 9.59 -11.26
CA TRP A 569 -31.23 9.47 -10.19
C TRP A 569 -30.71 8.72 -8.98
N PHE A 570 -29.91 7.67 -9.17
CA PHE A 570 -29.42 6.84 -8.06
C PHE A 570 -27.95 7.06 -7.75
N LEU A 571 -27.09 7.29 -8.74
CA LEU A 571 -25.63 7.33 -8.52
C LEU A 571 -25.06 8.76 -8.43
N GLY A 572 -25.86 9.78 -8.75
CA GLY A 572 -25.44 11.19 -8.72
C GLY A 572 -24.26 11.52 -9.65
N THR A 573 -23.95 10.67 -10.63
CA THR A 573 -22.81 10.80 -11.55
C THR A 573 -23.06 11.86 -12.62
N VAL A 574 -24.33 12.21 -12.85
CA VAL A 574 -24.75 13.29 -13.74
C VAL A 574 -24.98 14.56 -12.93
N ALA A 575 -23.97 15.44 -12.91
CA ALA A 575 -24.02 16.72 -12.22
C ALA A 575 -24.83 17.79 -13.01
N PRO A 576 -25.27 18.88 -12.37
CA PRO A 576 -25.89 19.99 -13.09
C PRO A 576 -24.93 20.57 -14.14
N THR A 577 -25.50 21.14 -15.20
CA THR A 577 -24.75 21.73 -16.30
C THR A 577 -23.69 22.71 -15.75
N PRO A 578 -22.39 22.50 -16.04
CA PRO A 578 -21.29 23.23 -15.42
C PRO A 578 -21.13 24.62 -16.02
N VAL A 579 -22.16 25.46 -15.96
CA VAL A 579 -22.14 26.82 -16.50
C VAL A 579 -22.80 27.78 -15.53
N PHE A 580 -22.13 28.91 -15.26
CA PHE A 580 -22.70 30.06 -14.57
C PHE A 580 -22.40 31.36 -15.33
N ASN A 581 -23.44 32.06 -15.79
CA ASN A 581 -23.37 33.33 -16.54
C ASN A 581 -22.32 33.32 -17.68
N GLY A 582 -22.34 32.24 -18.47
CA GLY A 582 -21.43 32.04 -19.63
C GLY A 582 -20.04 31.52 -19.28
N LYS A 583 -19.70 31.36 -17.99
CA LYS A 583 -18.44 30.76 -17.54
C LYS A 583 -18.62 29.27 -17.30
N THR A 584 -17.67 28.46 -17.79
CA THR A 584 -17.62 27.03 -17.50
C THR A 584 -17.13 26.80 -16.07
N LEU A 585 -17.80 25.92 -15.33
CA LEU A 585 -17.47 25.54 -13.97
C LEU A 585 -16.66 24.24 -13.97
N THR A 586 -15.79 24.07 -12.97
CA THR A 586 -15.05 22.82 -12.76
C THR A 586 -15.57 22.14 -11.51
N TYR A 587 -15.90 20.86 -11.66
CA TYR A 587 -16.27 20.00 -10.54
C TYR A 587 -15.02 19.33 -9.95
N THR A 588 -14.79 19.49 -8.65
CA THR A 588 -13.72 18.78 -7.95
C THR A 588 -14.29 18.00 -6.78
N LEU A 589 -13.68 16.86 -6.47
CA LEU A 589 -14.07 16.04 -5.33
C LEU A 589 -13.90 16.83 -4.02
N ALA A 590 -14.97 16.96 -3.23
CA ALA A 590 -14.92 17.63 -1.94
C ALA A 590 -14.39 16.70 -0.84
N THR A 591 -13.38 17.16 -0.10
CA THR A 591 -12.79 16.45 1.05
C THR A 591 -13.36 16.98 2.35
N GLY A 592 -13.71 16.09 3.27
CA GLY A 592 -14.28 16.46 4.57
C GLY A 592 -15.50 15.62 4.94
N ASN A 593 -16.14 15.97 6.06
CA ASN A 593 -17.29 15.25 6.61
C ASN A 593 -18.59 15.97 6.24
N LEU A 594 -19.67 15.22 6.05
CA LEU A 594 -20.98 15.80 5.70
C LEU A 594 -21.37 16.91 6.69
N PHE A 595 -21.31 16.63 8.00
CA PHE A 595 -21.66 17.55 9.08
C PHE A 595 -20.50 17.91 10.02
N GLY A 596 -19.24 17.76 9.57
CA GLY A 596 -18.08 18.05 10.41
C GLY A 596 -17.97 17.15 11.65
N SER A 597 -17.40 17.69 12.74
CA SER A 597 -17.24 16.99 14.02
C SER A 597 -18.52 16.92 14.85
N ALA A 598 -19.50 17.80 14.57
CA ALA A 598 -20.77 17.84 15.28
C ALA A 598 -21.72 16.70 14.85
N ASN A 599 -21.45 16.06 13.70
CA ASN A 599 -22.26 15.01 13.08
C ASN A 599 -23.73 15.40 12.82
N GLU A 600 -24.02 16.70 12.82
CA GLU A 600 -25.33 17.30 12.58
C GLU A 600 -25.15 18.71 12.00
N ALA A 601 -26.11 19.20 11.22
CA ALA A 601 -26.05 20.55 10.65
C ALA A 601 -25.97 21.63 11.74
N ARG A 602 -25.09 22.62 11.55
CA ARG A 602 -24.99 23.83 12.37
C ARG A 602 -25.15 25.06 11.49
N ILE A 603 -25.79 26.11 12.03
CA ILE A 603 -26.07 27.31 11.22
C ILE A 603 -24.78 28.04 10.82
N GLY A 604 -23.74 27.99 11.65
CA GLY A 604 -22.40 28.49 11.36
C GLY A 604 -21.68 27.80 10.20
N ASP A 605 -22.20 26.65 9.72
CA ASP A 605 -21.68 26.00 8.52
C ASP A 605 -22.06 26.79 7.25
N ILE A 606 -23.12 27.62 7.32
CA ILE A 606 -23.70 28.30 6.16
C ILE A 606 -22.92 29.58 5.85
N ASP A 607 -22.05 29.45 4.85
CA ASP A 607 -21.30 30.55 4.24
C ASP A 607 -21.44 30.54 2.72
N GLN A 608 -22.09 31.57 2.20
CA GLN A 608 -22.29 31.75 0.77
C GLN A 608 -20.98 31.84 0.00
N GLY A 609 -20.99 31.24 -1.18
CA GLY A 609 -19.92 31.28 -2.17
C GLY A 609 -20.01 32.50 -3.09
N GLN A 610 -19.78 32.28 -4.38
CA GLN A 610 -19.82 33.34 -5.41
C GLN A 610 -21.17 33.45 -6.13
N LEU A 611 -22.09 32.52 -5.87
CA LEU A 611 -23.45 32.57 -6.42
C LEU A 611 -24.27 33.64 -5.71
N GLY A 612 -25.21 34.27 -6.42
CA GLY A 612 -26.19 35.21 -5.87
C GLY A 612 -27.41 34.53 -5.26
N ASP A 613 -27.24 33.39 -4.61
CA ASP A 613 -28.29 32.51 -4.10
C ASP A 613 -28.66 32.76 -2.62
N CYS A 614 -28.47 34.00 -2.14
CA CYS A 614 -28.62 34.37 -0.73
C CYS A 614 -30.00 34.03 -0.15
N ALA A 615 -31.06 34.13 -0.96
CA ALA A 615 -32.41 33.76 -0.55
C ALA A 615 -32.53 32.26 -0.20
N PHE A 616 -31.79 31.39 -0.90
CA PHE A 616 -31.77 29.96 -0.62
C PHE A 616 -31.00 29.65 0.66
N LEU A 617 -29.80 30.18 0.82
CA LEU A 617 -29.01 29.97 2.04
C LEU A 617 -29.66 30.60 3.28
N ALA A 618 -30.32 31.75 3.13
CA ALA A 618 -31.14 32.34 4.19
C ALA A 618 -32.34 31.46 4.55
N ALA A 619 -32.96 30.78 3.58
CA ALA A 619 -34.03 29.82 3.84
C ALA A 619 -33.52 28.59 4.60
N LEU A 620 -32.34 28.05 4.26
CA LEU A 620 -31.71 26.97 5.02
C LEU A 620 -31.43 27.42 6.47
N GLY A 621 -30.83 28.59 6.67
CA GLY A 621 -30.54 29.16 7.99
C GLY A 621 -31.79 29.45 8.83
N ALA A 622 -32.92 29.76 8.19
CA ALA A 622 -34.19 30.00 8.87
C ALA A 622 -34.85 28.71 9.42
N THR A 623 -34.38 27.53 9.02
CA THR A 623 -34.91 26.24 9.53
C THR A 623 -34.37 25.85 10.90
N PHE A 624 -33.35 26.57 11.39
CA PHE A 624 -32.76 26.29 12.69
C PHE A 624 -33.62 26.86 13.82
N GLY A 625 -33.50 26.24 15.00
CA GLY A 625 -34.12 26.76 16.22
C GLY A 625 -33.61 28.15 16.60
N ARG A 626 -34.27 28.77 17.58
CA ARG A 626 -33.94 30.12 18.03
C ARG A 626 -32.49 30.22 18.53
N GLN A 627 -31.71 31.14 17.97
CA GLN A 627 -30.31 31.36 18.35
C GLN A 627 -29.80 32.76 17.99
N SER A 628 -28.82 33.24 18.75
CA SER A 628 -28.37 34.64 18.70
C SER A 628 -26.90 34.85 18.31
N ASN A 629 -26.09 33.79 18.23
CA ASN A 629 -24.67 33.81 17.84
C ASN A 629 -24.24 32.37 17.53
N ASP A 630 -23.00 32.17 17.07
CA ASP A 630 -22.48 30.83 16.74
C ASP A 630 -22.11 29.93 17.95
N ALA A 631 -22.10 30.49 19.16
CA ALA A 631 -21.77 29.75 20.39
C ALA A 631 -23.00 29.11 21.03
N GLY A 632 -23.13 27.79 20.90
CA GLY A 632 -24.27 27.03 21.45
C GLY A 632 -25.40 26.78 20.44
N ASN A 633 -25.06 26.79 19.15
CA ASN A 633 -25.99 26.58 18.03
C ASN A 633 -26.80 25.27 18.14
N ALA A 634 -28.11 25.39 17.91
CA ALA A 634 -29.01 24.25 17.80
C ALA A 634 -28.84 23.52 16.46
N SER A 635 -29.11 22.21 16.43
CA SER A 635 -29.21 21.45 15.18
C SER A 635 -30.49 21.79 14.41
N SER A 636 -30.48 21.71 13.07
CA SER A 636 -31.71 21.74 12.27
C SER A 636 -32.20 20.32 11.95
N SER A 637 -33.33 19.92 12.52
CA SER A 637 -33.98 18.65 12.15
C SER A 637 -34.48 18.65 10.71
N VAL A 638 -34.82 19.82 10.16
CA VAL A 638 -35.21 19.98 8.76
C VAL A 638 -34.04 19.62 7.84
N ILE A 639 -32.85 20.17 8.09
CA ILE A 639 -31.66 19.87 7.28
C ILE A 639 -31.19 18.42 7.49
N ASN A 640 -31.15 17.95 8.74
CA ASN A 640 -30.71 16.59 9.04
C ASN A 640 -31.61 15.53 8.38
N SER A 641 -32.92 15.78 8.26
CA SER A 641 -33.85 14.89 7.55
C SER A 641 -33.95 15.16 6.04
N MET A 642 -33.42 16.29 5.56
CA MET A 642 -33.39 16.66 4.15
C MET A 642 -32.35 15.83 3.38
N ILE A 643 -31.28 15.39 4.04
CA ILE A 643 -30.14 14.72 3.42
C ILE A 643 -30.10 13.26 3.88
N THR A 644 -30.13 12.34 2.92
CA THR A 644 -29.84 10.92 3.14
C THR A 644 -28.44 10.63 2.63
N ASP A 645 -27.55 10.18 3.51
CA ASP A 645 -26.27 9.59 3.11
C ASP A 645 -26.51 8.15 2.64
N ASN A 646 -26.19 7.86 1.39
CA ASN A 646 -26.44 6.56 0.78
C ASN A 646 -25.36 5.52 1.10
N GLY A 647 -24.28 5.90 1.80
CA GLY A 647 -23.19 5.01 2.19
C GLY A 647 -22.21 4.66 1.06
N ASP A 648 -22.36 5.28 -0.11
CA ASP A 648 -21.55 5.03 -1.31
C ASP A 648 -20.93 6.32 -1.89
N ASN A 649 -20.70 7.33 -1.04
CA ASN A 649 -20.25 8.67 -1.43
C ASN A 649 -21.26 9.45 -2.29
N THR A 650 -22.53 9.08 -2.25
CA THR A 650 -23.63 9.86 -2.81
C THR A 650 -24.61 10.30 -1.73
N TYR A 651 -25.30 11.41 -1.98
CA TYR A 651 -26.29 11.99 -1.08
C TYR A 651 -27.59 12.22 -1.81
N THR A 652 -28.70 11.73 -1.25
CA THR A 652 -30.03 12.03 -1.75
C THR A 652 -30.62 13.18 -0.94
N VAL A 653 -30.98 14.27 -1.61
CA VAL A 653 -31.45 15.51 -1.00
C VAL A 653 -32.91 15.75 -1.37
N ARG A 654 -33.73 16.08 -0.36
CA ARG A 654 -35.17 16.31 -0.50
C ARG A 654 -35.48 17.80 -0.66
N PHE A 655 -36.33 18.14 -1.62
CA PHE A 655 -37.01 19.43 -1.75
C PHE A 655 -38.52 19.22 -1.79
N TYR A 656 -39.31 20.28 -1.73
CA TYR A 656 -40.76 20.20 -1.86
C TYR A 656 -41.25 20.91 -3.10
N SER A 657 -42.25 20.33 -3.77
CA SER A 657 -42.92 20.97 -4.90
C SER A 657 -43.81 22.13 -4.44
N THR A 658 -43.89 23.17 -5.28
CA THR A 658 -44.83 24.30 -5.13
C THR A 658 -45.84 24.36 -6.28
N THR A 659 -45.95 23.30 -7.07
CA THR A 659 -46.94 23.25 -8.16
C THR A 659 -48.35 23.22 -7.58
N ILE A 660 -49.31 23.81 -8.32
CA ILE A 660 -50.73 23.81 -7.91
C ILE A 660 -51.27 22.37 -7.83
N PHE A 661 -50.74 21.46 -8.63
CA PHE A 661 -51.21 20.08 -8.72
C PHE A 661 -50.66 19.19 -7.61
N ASP A 662 -49.48 19.49 -7.06
CA ASP A 662 -48.80 18.67 -6.04
C ASP A 662 -48.11 19.55 -4.98
N PRO A 663 -48.83 20.46 -4.28
CA PRO A 663 -48.22 21.36 -3.32
C PRO A 663 -47.68 20.58 -2.11
N GLY A 664 -46.41 20.79 -1.78
CA GLY A 664 -45.77 20.13 -0.64
C GLY A 664 -45.35 18.67 -0.88
N GLU A 665 -45.42 18.15 -2.12
CA GLU A 665 -44.89 16.82 -2.44
C GLU A 665 -43.36 16.81 -2.28
N ALA A 666 -42.83 15.83 -1.54
CA ALA A 666 -41.39 15.62 -1.42
C ALA A 666 -40.79 15.10 -2.73
N GLN A 667 -39.80 15.81 -3.25
CA GLN A 667 -39.04 15.47 -4.45
C GLN A 667 -37.59 15.29 -4.09
N TYR A 668 -36.88 14.42 -4.82
CA TYR A 668 -35.55 13.98 -4.41
C TYR A 668 -34.54 14.12 -5.54
N VAL A 669 -33.29 14.34 -5.20
CA VAL A 669 -32.20 14.34 -6.17
C VAL A 669 -30.97 13.70 -5.54
N THR A 670 -30.30 12.81 -6.27
CA THR A 670 -29.06 12.22 -5.82
C THR A 670 -27.87 12.94 -6.45
N ILE A 671 -26.89 13.27 -5.63
CA ILE A 671 -25.64 13.91 -6.04
C ILE A 671 -24.44 13.13 -5.53
N ASP A 672 -23.35 13.11 -6.30
CA ASP A 672 -22.05 12.70 -5.79
C ASP A 672 -21.33 13.83 -5.01
N ARG A 673 -20.15 13.50 -4.49
CA ARG A 673 -19.28 14.40 -3.68
C ARG A 673 -18.55 15.49 -4.44
N ARG A 674 -18.69 15.60 -5.76
CA ARG A 674 -18.01 16.66 -6.52
C ARG A 674 -18.78 17.96 -6.40
N ILE A 675 -18.12 19.09 -6.13
CA ILE A 675 -18.76 20.42 -6.05
C ILE A 675 -18.14 21.37 -7.07
N ALA A 676 -18.90 22.40 -7.47
CA ALA A 676 -18.42 23.45 -8.36
C ALA A 676 -17.57 24.47 -7.60
N THR A 677 -16.36 24.07 -7.21
CA THR A 677 -15.50 24.74 -6.21
C THR A 677 -15.24 26.22 -6.44
N SER A 678 -15.27 26.68 -7.70
CA SER A 678 -15.10 28.10 -8.01
C SER A 678 -16.26 28.98 -7.56
N VAL A 679 -17.47 28.42 -7.41
CA VAL A 679 -18.69 29.18 -7.12
C VAL A 679 -19.46 28.71 -5.90
N ALA A 680 -19.28 27.44 -5.50
CA ALA A 680 -20.06 26.81 -4.44
C ALA A 680 -19.92 27.51 -3.08
N ALA A 681 -20.91 27.29 -2.21
CA ALA A 681 -20.83 27.62 -0.79
C ALA A 681 -19.54 27.10 -0.15
N LYS A 682 -19.04 27.82 0.86
CA LYS A 682 -17.75 27.49 1.48
C LYS A 682 -17.85 26.23 2.34
N THR A 683 -16.79 25.44 2.35
CA THR A 683 -16.68 24.22 3.17
C THR A 683 -15.91 24.51 4.45
N ASN A 684 -16.54 25.22 5.39
CA ASN A 684 -15.94 25.67 6.65
C ASN A 684 -15.40 24.49 7.46
N GLY A 685 -14.08 24.43 7.70
CA GLY A 685 -13.45 23.34 8.45
C GLY A 685 -13.63 21.95 7.80
N GLY A 686 -13.93 21.88 6.49
CA GLY A 686 -14.24 20.63 5.80
C GLY A 686 -15.66 20.11 6.03
N VAL A 687 -16.59 20.94 6.50
CA VAL A 687 -18.03 20.62 6.51
C VAL A 687 -18.60 20.74 5.10
N LEU A 688 -19.34 19.73 4.64
CA LEU A 688 -19.73 19.62 3.22
C LEU A 688 -21.21 19.86 2.92
N TRP A 689 -22.11 19.71 3.90
CA TRP A 689 -23.54 19.65 3.62
C TRP A 689 -24.08 20.89 2.89
N VAL A 690 -23.57 22.10 3.16
CA VAL A 690 -24.05 23.34 2.53
C VAL A 690 -23.77 23.33 1.02
N ALA A 691 -22.53 23.08 0.63
CA ALA A 691 -22.13 23.01 -0.78
C ALA A 691 -22.81 21.84 -1.52
N LEU A 692 -23.02 20.71 -0.84
CA LEU A 692 -23.75 19.56 -1.40
C LEU A 692 -25.24 19.87 -1.60
N VAL A 693 -25.90 20.49 -0.61
CA VAL A 693 -27.31 20.90 -0.73
C VAL A 693 -27.50 21.98 -1.79
N GLU A 694 -26.57 22.92 -1.92
CA GLU A 694 -26.57 23.95 -2.99
C GLU A 694 -26.42 23.31 -4.38
N LYS A 695 -25.50 22.35 -4.56
CA LYS A 695 -25.40 21.56 -5.80
C LYS A 695 -26.69 20.78 -6.08
N ALA A 696 -27.24 20.11 -5.07
CA ALA A 696 -28.48 19.37 -5.22
C ALA A 696 -29.63 20.29 -5.63
N TYR A 697 -29.70 21.49 -5.04
CA TYR A 697 -30.68 22.50 -5.41
C TYR A 697 -30.51 22.94 -6.87
N ALA A 698 -29.28 23.21 -7.32
CA ALA A 698 -28.99 23.49 -8.73
C ALA A 698 -29.46 22.36 -9.66
N GLN A 699 -29.16 21.09 -9.32
CA GLN A 699 -29.52 19.92 -10.12
C GLN A 699 -31.04 19.71 -10.20
N TRP A 700 -31.73 19.81 -9.07
CA TRP A 700 -33.17 19.66 -8.99
C TRP A 700 -33.90 20.78 -9.76
N ARG A 701 -33.43 22.03 -9.62
CA ARG A 701 -33.97 23.18 -10.36
C ARG A 701 -33.73 23.06 -11.87
N GLU A 702 -32.54 22.58 -12.29
CA GLU A 702 -32.23 22.34 -13.70
C GLU A 702 -33.17 21.33 -14.33
N TRP A 703 -33.39 20.19 -13.67
CA TRP A 703 -34.33 19.17 -14.13
C TRP A 703 -35.76 19.73 -14.24
N ARG A 704 -36.22 20.46 -13.22
CA ARG A 704 -37.58 20.99 -13.15
C ARG A 704 -37.85 22.09 -14.17
N GLU A 705 -36.85 22.92 -14.48
CA GLU A 705 -37.04 24.15 -15.25
C GLU A 705 -36.36 24.13 -16.63
N GLY A 706 -35.61 23.07 -16.95
CA GLY A 706 -35.00 22.87 -18.27
C GLY A 706 -33.93 23.90 -18.64
N LYS A 707 -33.29 24.54 -17.65
CA LYS A 707 -32.24 25.55 -17.84
C LYS A 707 -31.04 25.25 -16.92
N PRO A 708 -29.81 25.69 -17.26
CA PRO A 708 -28.63 25.43 -16.43
C PRO A 708 -28.84 25.84 -14.95
N GLY A 709 -28.67 24.88 -14.05
CA GLY A 709 -29.07 24.98 -12.64
C GLY A 709 -28.40 26.14 -11.88
N TYR A 710 -27.10 26.32 -12.07
CA TYR A 710 -26.39 27.43 -11.41
C TYR A 710 -26.79 28.81 -11.94
N ASN A 711 -27.22 28.92 -13.20
CA ASN A 711 -27.81 30.18 -13.71
C ASN A 711 -29.16 30.47 -13.05
N ILE A 712 -29.91 29.43 -12.70
CA ILE A 712 -31.20 29.58 -12.05
C ILE A 712 -31.00 30.06 -10.61
N ILE A 713 -30.12 29.40 -9.84
CA ILE A 713 -29.99 29.68 -8.40
C ILE A 713 -29.08 30.87 -8.11
N GLY A 714 -28.08 31.12 -8.96
CA GLY A 714 -27.04 32.12 -8.71
C GLY A 714 -27.36 33.55 -9.15
N ASN A 715 -28.55 33.81 -9.71
CA ASN A 715 -28.97 35.14 -10.18
C ASN A 715 -30.08 35.77 -9.31
N GLY A 716 -30.17 35.35 -8.04
CA GLY A 716 -31.18 35.81 -7.10
C GLY A 716 -32.50 35.03 -7.20
N ASP A 717 -33.26 35.06 -6.10
CA ASP A 717 -34.58 34.43 -6.00
C ASP A 717 -35.50 35.30 -5.13
N ALA A 718 -36.82 35.10 -5.25
CA ALA A 718 -37.77 35.66 -4.30
C ALA A 718 -37.59 35.00 -2.93
N LEU A 719 -37.82 35.73 -1.83
CA LEU A 719 -37.66 35.18 -0.48
C LEU A 719 -38.54 33.96 -0.19
N SER A 720 -39.76 33.93 -0.74
CA SER A 720 -40.74 32.88 -0.45
C SER A 720 -40.39 31.56 -1.11
N ARG A 721 -39.95 31.58 -2.38
CA ARG A 721 -39.83 30.35 -3.17
C ARG A 721 -38.82 29.34 -2.58
N PRO A 722 -37.56 29.70 -2.27
CA PRO A 722 -36.63 28.79 -1.61
C PRO A 722 -37.12 28.33 -0.23
N LEU A 723 -37.79 29.21 0.51
CA LEU A 723 -38.34 28.88 1.83
C LEU A 723 -39.42 27.78 1.73
N GLN A 724 -40.32 27.87 0.74
CA GLN A 724 -41.30 26.82 0.46
C GLN A 724 -40.63 25.52 -0.01
N PHE A 725 -39.63 25.60 -0.88
CA PHE A 725 -38.91 24.40 -1.36
C PHE A 725 -38.17 23.65 -0.25
N VAL A 726 -37.67 24.35 0.75
CA VAL A 726 -36.98 23.73 1.90
C VAL A 726 -37.97 23.18 2.93
N THR A 727 -39.00 23.96 3.26
CA THR A 727 -39.92 23.66 4.37
C THR A 727 -41.17 22.88 3.99
N GLY A 728 -41.61 22.96 2.73
CA GLY A 728 -42.85 22.35 2.24
C GLY A 728 -44.10 23.06 2.73
N ARG A 729 -43.95 24.25 3.33
CA ARG A 729 -45.04 25.03 3.91
C ARG A 729 -45.39 26.20 3.01
N ASP A 730 -46.67 26.59 3.04
CA ASP A 730 -47.09 27.87 2.50
C ASP A 730 -46.51 29.03 3.31
N PHE A 731 -46.39 30.18 2.67
CA PHE A 731 -45.81 31.36 3.30
C PHE A 731 -46.85 32.43 3.61
N THR A 732 -46.57 33.24 4.64
CA THR A 732 -47.33 34.45 4.98
C THR A 732 -46.37 35.63 5.06
N PRO A 733 -46.62 36.73 4.33
CA PRO A 733 -45.83 37.95 4.48
C PRO A 733 -46.17 38.68 5.78
N ALA A 734 -45.17 39.25 6.43
CA ALA A 734 -45.30 40.16 7.55
C ALA A 734 -44.69 41.52 7.19
N ASP A 735 -45.42 42.60 7.50
CA ASP A 735 -44.96 43.97 7.32
C ASP A 735 -44.04 44.37 8.49
N PRO A 736 -42.75 44.62 8.23
CA PRO A 736 -41.78 44.94 9.28
C PRO A 736 -42.03 46.30 9.94
N THR A 737 -42.82 47.18 9.34
CA THR A 737 -43.19 48.50 9.89
C THR A 737 -44.43 48.45 10.79
N ASN A 738 -45.18 47.35 10.77
CA ASN A 738 -46.36 47.18 11.59
C ASN A 738 -45.99 46.97 13.07
N ILE A 739 -46.66 47.67 13.99
CA ILE A 739 -46.39 47.57 15.44
C ILE A 739 -46.52 46.15 16.01
N ASN A 740 -47.32 45.30 15.37
CA ASN A 740 -47.53 43.90 15.75
C ASN A 740 -46.52 42.93 15.12
N CYS A 741 -45.62 43.41 14.26
CA CYS A 741 -44.59 42.59 13.59
C CYS A 741 -43.78 41.76 14.60
N PHE A 742 -43.35 42.39 15.69
CA PHE A 742 -42.63 41.71 16.77
C PHE A 742 -43.38 40.50 17.31
N SER A 743 -44.64 40.66 17.73
CA SER A 743 -45.44 39.56 18.27
C SER A 743 -45.74 38.48 17.22
N THR A 744 -45.92 38.87 15.95
CA THR A 744 -46.16 37.92 14.86
C THR A 744 -44.94 37.03 14.62
N ILE A 745 -43.74 37.61 14.53
CA ILE A 745 -42.49 36.86 14.31
C ILE A 745 -42.12 36.06 15.56
N GLU A 746 -42.31 36.62 16.76
CA GLU A 746 -42.10 35.89 18.01
C GLU A 746 -43.00 34.63 18.06
N THR A 747 -44.30 34.78 17.77
CA THR A 747 -45.23 33.65 17.71
C THR A 747 -44.83 32.63 16.65
N ALA A 748 -44.41 33.09 15.46
CA ALA A 748 -43.96 32.21 14.39
C ALA A 748 -42.74 31.38 14.80
N LEU A 749 -41.69 32.02 15.33
CA LEU A 749 -40.48 31.33 15.79
C LEU A 749 -40.75 30.39 16.97
N ALA A 750 -41.69 30.75 17.86
CA ALA A 750 -42.08 29.87 18.98
C ALA A 750 -42.76 28.58 18.48
N ASN A 751 -43.49 28.66 17.38
CA ASN A 751 -44.15 27.53 16.73
C ASN A 751 -43.24 26.78 15.73
N GLY A 752 -41.94 27.06 15.71
CA GLY A 752 -40.98 26.41 14.80
C GLY A 752 -41.22 26.74 13.32
N LYS A 753 -41.73 27.94 13.02
CA LYS A 753 -41.80 28.46 11.66
C LYS A 753 -40.48 29.10 11.25
N ALA A 754 -40.14 28.95 9.97
CA ALA A 754 -38.95 29.54 9.40
C ALA A 754 -39.26 30.97 8.94
N VAL A 755 -38.37 31.92 9.25
CA VAL A 755 -38.58 33.34 8.96
C VAL A 755 -37.37 33.91 8.21
N THR A 756 -37.62 34.55 7.07
CA THR A 756 -36.60 35.26 6.27
C THR A 756 -36.99 36.71 6.05
N ALA A 757 -35.99 37.58 5.90
CA ALA A 757 -36.18 39.00 5.62
C ALA A 757 -35.16 39.45 4.57
N ALA A 758 -35.49 40.48 3.79
CA ALA A 758 -34.54 41.04 2.83
C ALA A 758 -34.67 42.54 2.71
N ARG A 759 -33.60 43.12 2.18
CA ARG A 759 -33.55 44.51 1.79
C ARG A 759 -33.37 44.62 0.29
N MET A 760 -34.16 45.48 -0.35
CA MET A 760 -33.92 45.98 -1.70
C MET A 760 -33.30 47.37 -1.68
N GLY A 761 -32.45 47.65 -2.67
CA GLY A 761 -31.74 48.92 -2.82
C GLY A 761 -30.45 48.97 -2.00
N ASP A 762 -30.00 50.18 -1.67
CA ASP A 762 -28.70 50.42 -1.04
C ASP A 762 -28.59 49.86 0.38
N SER A 763 -27.38 49.50 0.80
CA SER A 763 -27.11 49.01 2.17
C SER A 763 -27.43 50.08 3.22
N THR A 764 -27.86 49.65 4.41
CA THR A 764 -27.91 50.51 5.61
C THR A 764 -26.57 50.44 6.37
N SER A 765 -26.49 51.09 7.52
CA SER A 765 -25.34 50.96 8.44
C SER A 765 -25.06 49.51 8.81
N TYR A 766 -26.09 48.67 8.95
CA TYR A 766 -25.95 47.29 9.44
C TYR A 766 -26.31 46.23 8.41
N ILE A 767 -27.23 46.50 7.48
CA ILE A 767 -27.79 45.48 6.58
C ILE A 767 -27.34 45.74 5.14
N VAL A 768 -26.78 44.71 4.52
CA VAL A 768 -26.41 44.69 3.09
C VAL A 768 -27.66 44.83 2.22
N GLY A 769 -27.56 45.67 1.18
CA GLY A 769 -28.61 45.92 0.20
C GLY A 769 -28.72 44.81 -0.85
N ASN A 770 -29.90 44.63 -1.44
CA ASN A 770 -30.23 43.54 -2.38
C ASN A 770 -29.84 42.16 -1.84
N HIS A 771 -30.09 41.91 -0.55
CA HIS A 771 -29.60 40.72 0.16
C HIS A 771 -30.62 40.16 1.15
N ALA A 772 -30.62 38.83 1.29
CA ALA A 772 -31.54 38.07 2.15
C ALA A 772 -30.87 37.61 3.44
N TYR A 773 -31.66 37.51 4.51
CA TYR A 773 -31.25 37.15 5.87
C TYR A 773 -32.23 36.15 6.47
N SER A 774 -31.71 35.25 7.31
CA SER A 774 -32.54 34.46 8.21
C SER A 774 -32.89 35.30 9.43
N VAL A 775 -34.13 35.26 9.93
CA VAL A 775 -34.48 35.83 11.25
C VAL A 775 -34.41 34.69 12.25
N THR A 776 -33.38 34.70 13.10
CA THR A 776 -33.02 33.55 13.95
C THR A 776 -33.49 33.68 15.37
N ASN A 777 -33.78 34.89 15.87
CA ASN A 777 -34.36 35.07 17.19
C ASN A 777 -35.11 36.40 17.31
N VAL A 778 -36.02 36.47 18.28
CA VAL A 778 -36.72 37.69 18.70
C VAL A 778 -36.88 37.62 20.21
N TYR A 779 -36.54 38.72 20.89
CA TYR A 779 -36.61 38.78 22.35
C TYR A 779 -36.79 40.22 22.85
N THR A 780 -37.21 40.35 24.10
CA THR A 780 -37.22 41.63 24.81
C THR A 780 -36.05 41.65 25.79
N ASN A 781 -35.16 42.63 25.68
CA ASN A 781 -33.99 42.72 26.56
C ASN A 781 -34.35 43.20 27.97
N THR A 782 -33.37 43.23 28.88
CA THR A 782 -33.58 43.61 30.29
C THR A 782 -34.07 45.05 30.48
N SER A 783 -33.85 45.94 29.50
CA SER A 783 -34.39 47.31 29.50
C SER A 783 -35.82 47.42 28.93
N GLY A 784 -36.44 46.31 28.54
CA GLY A 784 -37.78 46.30 27.94
C GLY A 784 -37.81 46.62 26.44
N GLU A 785 -36.64 46.69 25.79
CA GLU A 785 -36.55 46.98 24.36
C GLU A 785 -36.72 45.69 23.55
N LYS A 786 -37.56 45.77 22.52
CA LYS A 786 -37.83 44.70 21.56
C LYS A 786 -36.69 44.57 20.55
N ARG A 787 -36.13 43.38 20.40
CA ARG A 787 -34.95 43.11 19.56
C ARG A 787 -35.13 41.90 18.64
N PHE A 788 -34.47 41.96 17.49
CA PHE A 788 -34.44 40.95 16.44
C PHE A 788 -33.01 40.52 16.19
N VAL A 789 -32.78 39.22 16.12
CA VAL A 789 -31.50 38.67 15.67
C VAL A 789 -31.71 38.13 14.26
N VAL A 790 -30.91 38.63 13.33
CA VAL A 790 -30.87 38.14 11.95
C VAL A 790 -29.49 37.57 11.64
N ARG A 791 -29.41 36.60 10.72
CA ARG A 791 -28.14 36.04 10.26
C ARG A 791 -27.94 36.30 8.77
N ASN A 792 -26.78 36.87 8.45
CA ASN A 792 -26.28 37.04 7.10
C ASN A 792 -25.75 35.69 6.57
N PRO A 793 -26.28 35.14 5.46
CA PRO A 793 -25.79 33.88 4.90
C PRO A 793 -24.35 33.95 4.36
N TRP A 794 -23.71 35.12 4.31
CA TRP A 794 -22.28 35.25 4.00
C TRP A 794 -21.35 34.81 5.12
N GLY A 795 -21.89 34.53 6.32
CA GLY A 795 -21.10 34.26 7.53
C GLY A 795 -20.37 35.49 8.04
N LYS A 796 -20.87 36.69 7.70
CA LYS A 796 -20.23 37.95 8.07
C LYS A 796 -21.22 38.93 8.67
N ASP A 797 -20.79 39.57 9.74
CA ASP A 797 -21.51 40.65 10.37
C ASP A 797 -21.65 41.80 9.37
N GLY A 798 -22.70 42.60 9.57
CA GLY A 798 -22.96 43.78 8.76
C GLY A 798 -21.79 44.78 8.70
N LYS A 799 -21.97 45.87 7.94
CA LYS A 799 -20.87 46.83 7.67
C LYS A 799 -20.24 47.52 8.87
N THR A 800 -20.94 47.69 10.00
CA THR A 800 -20.50 48.61 11.09
C THR A 800 -20.53 48.03 12.51
N ARG A 801 -20.82 46.74 12.70
CA ARG A 801 -20.85 46.15 14.05
C ARG A 801 -19.48 45.62 14.49
N THR A 802 -19.20 45.80 15.78
CA THR A 802 -18.02 45.25 16.46
C THR A 802 -18.41 43.97 17.19
N GLY A 803 -17.75 42.84 16.89
CA GLY A 803 -18.11 41.52 17.41
C GLY A 803 -17.27 40.40 16.75
N ALA A 804 -17.60 39.14 17.04
CA ALA A 804 -17.09 38.01 16.27
C ALA A 804 -17.84 37.99 14.92
N ASP A 805 -17.11 37.96 13.80
CA ASP A 805 -17.66 37.95 12.43
C ASP A 805 -18.33 36.60 12.14
N ASP A 806 -19.52 36.38 12.70
CA ASP A 806 -20.27 35.11 12.71
C ASP A 806 -21.59 35.20 11.91
N GLY A 807 -21.91 36.39 11.41
CA GLY A 807 -23.08 36.67 10.59
C GLY A 807 -24.29 37.13 11.38
N PHE A 808 -24.27 37.08 12.72
CA PHE A 808 -25.43 37.45 13.54
C PHE A 808 -25.48 38.94 13.85
N ILE A 809 -26.66 39.54 13.65
CA ILE A 809 -26.87 40.97 13.83
C ILE A 809 -28.11 41.18 14.71
N ASP A 810 -27.89 41.77 15.89
CA ASP A 810 -28.93 42.03 16.88
C ASP A 810 -29.50 43.46 16.79
N LEU A 811 -30.61 43.64 16.10
CA LEU A 811 -31.23 44.94 15.82
C LEU A 811 -32.35 45.26 16.83
N SER A 812 -32.47 46.53 17.20
CA SER A 812 -33.71 47.02 17.81
C SER A 812 -34.86 46.92 16.81
N PHE A 813 -36.10 46.92 17.29
CA PHE A 813 -37.27 46.88 16.40
C PHE A 813 -37.30 48.04 15.39
N ASP A 814 -36.87 49.25 15.79
CA ASP A 814 -36.79 50.42 14.90
C ASP A 814 -35.70 50.26 13.82
N GLU A 815 -34.54 49.69 14.18
CA GLU A 815 -33.50 49.37 13.20
C GLU A 815 -33.94 48.28 12.23
N PHE A 816 -34.62 47.23 12.72
CA PHE A 816 -35.14 46.13 11.90
C PHE A 816 -36.20 46.64 10.90
N SER A 817 -37.17 47.43 11.38
CA SER A 817 -38.27 47.94 10.56
C SER A 817 -37.80 48.87 9.45
N LYS A 818 -36.78 49.69 9.71
CA LYS A 818 -36.15 50.56 8.70
C LYS A 818 -35.24 49.79 7.73
N ALA A 819 -34.62 48.71 8.19
CA ALA A 819 -33.66 47.96 7.38
C ALA A 819 -34.32 47.05 6.34
N PHE A 820 -35.38 46.33 6.69
CA PHE A 820 -35.94 45.26 5.84
C PHE A 820 -37.15 45.72 5.02
N ASN A 821 -36.92 46.55 4.00
CA ASN A 821 -37.97 47.15 3.17
C ASN A 821 -38.60 46.23 2.11
N TYR A 822 -38.02 45.05 1.82
CA TYR A 822 -38.61 44.08 0.89
C TYR A 822 -39.73 43.26 1.56
N GLY A 823 -39.75 43.24 2.90
CA GLY A 823 -40.71 42.49 3.70
C GLY A 823 -40.08 41.30 4.43
N VAL A 824 -40.89 40.68 5.27
CA VAL A 824 -40.56 39.47 6.03
C VAL A 824 -41.47 38.34 5.54
N ILE A 825 -40.92 37.14 5.33
CA ILE A 825 -41.66 35.96 4.91
C ILE A 825 -41.58 34.89 6.01
N ILE A 826 -42.73 34.31 6.36
CA ILE A 826 -42.89 33.29 7.40
C ILE A 826 -43.43 32.00 6.76
N ALA A 827 -42.82 30.84 7.02
CA ALA A 827 -43.28 29.52 6.56
C ALA A 827 -43.39 28.50 7.70
#